data_AF-A0A4D6KGM0-F1
#
_entry.id   AF-A0A4D6KGM0-F1
#
_cell.length_a   1.000
_cell.length_b   1.000
_cell.length_c   1.000
_cell.angle_alpha   90.00
_cell.angle_beta   90.00
_cell.angle_gamma   90.00
#
_symmetry.space_group_name_H-M   'P 1'
#
loop_
_entity.id
_entity.type
_entity.pdbx_description
1 polymer ?
#
loop_
_entity_poly.entity_id
_entity_poly.type
_entity_poly.pdbx_seq_one_letter_code
_entity_poly.pdbx_strand_id
1 'polypeptide(L)'
;MVAVMDDRGRVPFALIGVLLLVSSATLATTIDPGSLPSDSETEVVTERTTATAQTELREAVTTASRAAAADPVVDPADTAAGRLLDEETAFRDALRLRIYLRARDRLSRVAVRRGEVTGSVSLPSTETRAKRRAAIDRVTIQRADDDGTAIRVTVENVTVRTHRGGQVRSRTTISPTVTVVTPVLAAHDRVSTYQRRLDAGVTERGLSQRLTTQLYALAWSRGYLQYGEVPISNVVSNQHVGVVTNEALLDLQRETIGHADPRGRRTLAVAAARTAARDLTVATGTDSRVTDAVLSGPTKPAASDIEGLEPPRRSSPDERREVAVNETADRAFVDVLDDGAIDSTIRDAYSVEVRTVGRVEGDRHVGVSAPRPAGSNWTRVDKRRERSIRHRNVSVAPPPIPDGWHEFETYGRETVVTERAVGVWERQVAGPNGSVEVQRRTTDRTGTSRQTVTLAVVGRHDRTSPAPVRPIRRAHQRGAGPLEGPNLADARERARERLIDSQGGRSAALEYAVHSGPNSDVHTIELEVPANASEWAYRDLMGVRERVRSVAVEVRQGRVGSYESNPPAALARAVERERTRLIDAPSSYDGAATKARIAVRVAYLDRVQARLRARADDRRGRADAFGDRLDEAGTSIETLREGLDARGRPPSDRQPRLDGVGGPVALTADGAPAYLTQASLSHDDDPAIENSSRPLVARNVNVFTVPHQTVSDSLVDGLFGDRSGVRLDTAARTLNATNATLAEANAAAVDGEAVRRADARRPERHAENVSALTRERDALRREVASANEHVIDGQRSVLSRRAVAGSASEREAMLRDALAPWQTTHDRALALANGSVSRRLVALAGRRTDLSVAARDRLAIRLNATRRAALREPGGRPDTDAVDASRSRTQTVARELAREAAAAGAERATKRGYGAVVNDTFEAMPSGLPLAPVPGSWYATTNVWHVTVRGEYARFGVRVSQGRPTTPGGEFVYARDGENVSLDVDDDGSPERIGRSTRVDFEATATVLVVVPPGKTGVGDTNGVAIEESEGWPDPGPE
;
A
#
# COMPACT_ATOMS: atom_id res chain seq x y z
N MET A 1 46.21 37.32 -0.80
CA MET A 1 47.61 37.80 -0.94
C MET A 1 48.46 36.62 -1.40
N VAL A 2 48.59 36.43 -2.72
CA VAL A 2 49.74 35.88 -3.47
C VAL A 2 49.49 36.36 -4.91
N ALA A 3 50.49 36.99 -5.50
CA ALA A 3 50.48 37.64 -6.81
C ALA A 3 51.11 36.72 -7.87
N VAL A 4 50.63 36.79 -9.12
CA VAL A 4 51.48 36.54 -10.31
C VAL A 4 51.05 37.49 -11.45
N MET A 5 52.03 38.33 -11.79
CA MET A 5 52.33 39.19 -12.94
C MET A 5 51.38 39.30 -14.14
N ASP A 6 50.96 40.55 -14.37
CA ASP A 6 50.56 41.12 -15.67
C ASP A 6 51.85 41.49 -16.43
N ASP A 7 52.09 40.87 -17.58
CA ASP A 7 53.20 41.23 -18.49
C ASP A 7 52.62 41.68 -19.84
N ARG A 8 52.05 42.89 -19.83
CA ARG A 8 51.57 43.59 -21.02
C ARG A 8 52.71 44.36 -21.68
N GLY A 9 53.39 43.71 -22.60
CA GLY A 9 54.13 44.41 -23.67
C GLY A 9 53.15 45.03 -24.67
N ARG A 10 52.73 46.28 -24.43
CA ARG A 10 52.01 47.08 -25.44
C ARG A 10 52.99 47.59 -26.50
N VAL A 11 53.04 46.92 -27.65
CA VAL A 11 53.64 47.52 -28.86
C VAL A 11 52.55 48.33 -29.57
N PRO A 12 52.77 49.60 -29.94
CA PRO A 12 51.78 50.38 -30.67
C PRO A 12 51.62 49.79 -32.08
N PHE A 13 50.42 49.34 -32.43
CA PHE A 13 50.07 48.84 -33.78
C PHE A 13 50.40 49.83 -34.91
N ALA A 14 50.58 51.11 -34.60
CA ALA A 14 51.04 52.14 -35.53
C ALA A 14 52.50 51.93 -36.00
N LEU A 15 53.39 51.35 -35.18
CA LEU A 15 54.81 51.15 -35.53
C LEU A 15 55.03 49.96 -36.46
N ILE A 16 54.23 48.89 -36.34
CA ILE A 16 54.27 47.74 -37.26
C ILE A 16 53.66 48.13 -38.62
N GLY A 17 52.59 48.94 -38.62
CA GLY A 17 52.01 49.48 -39.85
C GLY A 17 52.99 50.36 -40.63
N VAL A 18 53.75 51.22 -39.94
CA VAL A 18 54.79 52.06 -40.57
C VAL A 18 56.02 51.24 -40.99
N LEU A 19 56.45 50.24 -40.21
CA LEU A 19 57.56 49.36 -40.60
C LEU A 19 57.20 48.56 -41.87
N LEU A 20 55.96 48.06 -41.98
CA LEU A 20 55.46 47.36 -43.16
C LEU A 20 55.29 48.27 -44.38
N LEU A 21 54.88 49.53 -44.17
CA LEU A 21 54.73 50.50 -45.26
C LEU A 21 56.10 50.97 -45.78
N VAL A 22 57.07 51.17 -44.87
CA VAL A 22 58.44 51.57 -45.22
C VAL A 22 59.22 50.40 -45.83
N SER A 23 59.03 49.17 -45.36
CA SER A 23 59.63 47.98 -46.01
C SER A 23 59.03 47.68 -47.38
N SER A 24 57.74 47.98 -47.59
CA SER A 24 57.07 47.82 -48.89
C SER A 24 57.45 48.91 -49.90
N ALA A 25 57.82 50.11 -49.45
CA ALA A 25 58.24 51.20 -50.32
C ALA A 25 59.69 51.05 -50.83
N THR A 26 60.58 50.37 -50.09
CA THR A 26 61.96 50.12 -50.54
C THR A 26 62.14 48.92 -51.47
N LEU A 27 61.15 48.02 -51.56
CA LEU A 27 61.22 46.86 -52.46
C LEU A 27 60.62 47.14 -53.87
N ALA A 28 60.08 48.34 -54.09
CA ALA A 28 59.40 48.72 -55.33
C ALA A 28 60.30 49.39 -56.39
N THR A 29 61.63 49.49 -56.19
CA THR A 29 62.52 50.23 -57.11
C THR A 29 63.68 49.43 -57.72
N THR A 30 63.76 48.10 -57.58
CA THR A 30 64.85 47.29 -58.19
C THR A 30 64.42 46.01 -58.89
N ILE A 31 63.20 45.89 -59.41
CA ILE A 31 62.82 44.75 -60.27
C ILE A 31 62.50 45.22 -61.69
N ASP A 32 63.45 44.88 -62.55
CA ASP A 32 63.49 44.94 -64.01
C ASP A 32 62.21 44.36 -64.67
N PRO A 33 61.57 45.02 -65.64
CA PRO A 33 60.40 44.49 -66.34
C PRO A 33 60.83 43.45 -67.40
N GLY A 34 61.13 42.24 -66.94
CA GLY A 34 61.48 41.10 -67.79
C GLY A 34 60.67 39.84 -67.45
N SER A 35 59.65 39.56 -68.26
CA SER A 35 58.86 38.30 -68.31
C SER A 35 58.12 37.84 -67.04
N LEU A 36 56.81 38.09 -66.99
CA LEU A 36 55.86 37.57 -65.98
C LEU A 36 55.66 36.04 -66.11
N PRO A 37 55.61 35.26 -65.02
CA PRO A 37 55.04 33.91 -65.03
C PRO A 37 53.51 33.98 -65.15
N SER A 38 52.93 33.09 -65.97
CA SER A 38 51.50 33.02 -66.31
C SER A 38 50.57 32.43 -65.21
N ASP A 39 51.06 32.21 -63.99
CA ASP A 39 50.36 31.45 -62.92
C ASP A 39 49.52 32.30 -61.95
N SER A 40 49.71 33.62 -61.89
CA SER A 40 48.99 34.49 -60.93
C SER A 40 47.48 34.60 -61.18
N GLU A 41 47.03 34.50 -62.44
CA GLU A 41 45.59 34.49 -62.77
C GLU A 41 44.91 33.21 -62.32
N THR A 42 45.57 32.06 -62.51
CA THR A 42 45.04 30.74 -62.14
C THR A 42 44.91 30.61 -60.63
N GLU A 43 45.91 31.12 -59.88
CA GLU A 43 45.91 31.10 -58.41
C GLU A 43 44.80 31.99 -57.83
N VAL A 44 44.63 33.22 -58.33
CA VAL A 44 43.55 34.11 -57.86
C VAL A 44 42.16 33.58 -58.25
N VAL A 45 42.00 32.97 -59.42
CA VAL A 45 40.73 32.32 -59.77
C VAL A 45 40.47 31.15 -58.84
N THR A 46 41.47 30.31 -58.53
CA THR A 46 41.32 29.19 -57.60
C THR A 46 40.92 29.67 -56.20
N GLU A 47 41.59 30.69 -55.66
CA GLU A 47 41.29 31.26 -54.34
C GLU A 47 39.86 31.85 -54.29
N ARG A 48 39.49 32.64 -55.30
CA ARG A 48 38.12 33.19 -55.40
C ARG A 48 37.08 32.09 -55.57
N THR A 49 37.34 31.08 -56.39
CA THR A 49 36.45 29.91 -56.56
C THR A 49 36.28 29.16 -55.24
N THR A 50 37.35 28.95 -54.47
CA THR A 50 37.26 28.30 -53.14
C THR A 50 36.49 29.17 -52.14
N ALA A 51 36.69 30.49 -52.13
CA ALA A 51 35.92 31.40 -51.27
C ALA A 51 34.42 31.41 -51.64
N THR A 52 34.09 31.45 -52.93
CA THR A 52 32.71 31.30 -53.41
C THR A 52 32.13 29.93 -53.02
N ALA A 53 32.90 28.85 -53.14
CA ALA A 53 32.48 27.50 -52.73
C ALA A 53 32.13 27.42 -51.24
N GLN A 54 32.91 28.06 -50.36
CA GLN A 54 32.61 28.11 -48.93
C GLN A 54 31.32 28.90 -48.63
N THR A 55 31.06 29.98 -49.37
CA THR A 55 29.80 30.74 -49.25
C THR A 55 28.60 29.90 -49.69
N GLU A 56 28.68 29.25 -50.85
CA GLU A 56 27.64 28.34 -51.34
C GLU A 56 27.42 27.15 -50.42
N LEU A 57 28.49 26.62 -49.81
CA LEU A 57 28.39 25.55 -48.82
C LEU A 57 27.70 26.03 -47.54
N ARG A 58 27.98 27.23 -47.04
CA ARG A 58 27.27 27.83 -45.89
C ARG A 58 25.77 27.96 -46.17
N GLU A 59 25.40 28.40 -47.37
CA GLU A 59 24.01 28.48 -47.82
C GLU A 59 23.36 27.09 -47.97
N ALA A 60 24.09 26.10 -48.51
CA ALA A 60 23.65 24.71 -48.59
C ALA A 60 23.34 24.13 -47.21
N VAL A 61 24.24 24.30 -46.24
CA VAL A 61 24.05 23.85 -44.86
C VAL A 61 22.87 24.55 -44.21
N THR A 62 22.70 25.86 -44.41
CA THR A 62 21.57 26.62 -43.86
C THR A 62 20.23 26.14 -44.41
N THR A 63 20.15 25.94 -45.74
CA THR A 63 18.93 25.46 -46.40
C THR A 63 18.61 24.01 -45.98
N ALA A 64 19.61 23.13 -45.97
CA ALA A 64 19.45 21.75 -45.54
C ALA A 64 19.04 21.63 -44.07
N SER A 65 19.56 22.51 -43.20
CA SER A 65 19.17 22.55 -41.78
C SER A 65 17.71 22.98 -41.60
N ARG A 66 17.23 23.98 -42.35
CA ARG A 66 15.82 24.39 -42.31
C ARG A 66 14.89 23.30 -42.84
N ALA A 67 15.26 22.65 -43.94
CA ALA A 67 14.51 21.49 -44.45
C ALA A 67 14.53 20.31 -43.46
N ALA A 68 15.64 20.10 -42.76
CA ALA A 68 15.73 19.13 -41.67
C ALA A 68 14.89 19.47 -40.45
N ALA A 69 14.69 20.75 -40.16
CA ALA A 69 13.76 21.14 -39.10
C ALA A 69 12.30 20.96 -39.52
N ALA A 70 11.95 21.32 -40.76
CA ALA A 70 10.57 21.21 -41.26
C ALA A 70 10.14 19.75 -41.42
N ASP A 71 10.98 18.92 -42.04
CA ASP A 71 10.69 17.52 -42.35
C ASP A 71 11.77 16.60 -41.74
N PRO A 72 11.86 16.48 -40.41
CA PRO A 72 12.90 15.66 -39.78
C PRO A 72 12.65 14.18 -40.08
N VAL A 73 13.70 13.43 -40.36
CA VAL A 73 13.60 11.96 -40.40
C VAL A 73 13.88 11.45 -39.00
N VAL A 74 12.84 10.95 -38.34
CA VAL A 74 12.95 10.30 -37.03
C VAL A 74 13.01 8.79 -37.23
N ASP A 75 12.11 8.25 -38.05
CA ASP A 75 12.08 6.83 -38.40
C ASP A 75 12.44 6.62 -39.87
N PRO A 76 13.54 5.91 -40.18
CA PRO A 76 13.86 5.52 -41.55
C PRO A 76 12.76 4.65 -42.18
N ALA A 77 12.57 4.79 -43.49
CA ALA A 77 11.65 3.96 -44.24
C ALA A 77 12.30 2.63 -44.67
N ASP A 78 11.55 1.53 -44.70
CA ASP A 78 12.00 0.29 -45.35
C ASP A 78 11.89 0.39 -46.88
N THR A 79 12.66 1.32 -47.45
CA THR A 79 12.82 1.55 -48.90
C THR A 79 14.30 1.48 -49.26
N ALA A 80 14.63 1.48 -50.56
CA ALA A 80 16.02 1.54 -50.99
C ALA A 80 16.74 2.81 -50.49
N ALA A 81 16.02 3.93 -50.41
CA ALA A 81 16.53 5.21 -49.94
C ALA A 81 16.56 5.31 -48.40
N GLY A 82 15.53 4.82 -47.70
CA GLY A 82 15.50 4.86 -46.24
C GLY A 82 16.53 3.94 -45.57
N ARG A 83 16.82 2.76 -46.15
CA ARG A 83 17.91 1.85 -45.70
C ARG A 83 19.33 2.39 -45.92
N LEU A 84 19.47 3.64 -46.34
CA LEU A 84 20.74 4.38 -46.32
C LEU A 84 21.04 4.94 -44.92
N LEU A 85 20.00 5.26 -44.16
CA LEU A 85 20.05 5.92 -42.85
C LEU A 85 20.13 4.87 -41.74
N ASP A 86 20.94 5.11 -40.72
CA ASP A 86 20.98 4.26 -39.53
C ASP A 86 19.86 4.66 -38.56
N GLU A 87 19.20 3.70 -37.92
CA GLU A 87 18.03 3.95 -37.06
C GLU A 87 18.36 4.87 -35.88
N GLU A 88 19.52 4.71 -35.25
CA GLU A 88 19.95 5.55 -34.11
C GLU A 88 20.40 6.97 -34.51
N THR A 89 20.76 7.17 -35.77
CA THR A 89 21.26 8.46 -36.29
C THR A 89 20.46 9.00 -37.46
N ALA A 90 19.23 8.51 -37.66
CA ALA A 90 18.39 8.77 -38.82
C ALA A 90 18.30 10.26 -39.18
N PHE A 91 18.07 11.09 -38.16
CA PHE A 91 18.02 12.54 -38.31
C PHE A 91 19.35 13.14 -38.81
N ARG A 92 20.47 12.72 -38.22
CA ARG A 92 21.80 13.21 -38.60
C ARG A 92 22.20 12.72 -39.99
N ASP A 93 21.88 11.48 -40.35
CA ASP A 93 22.19 10.92 -41.67
C ASP A 93 21.34 11.57 -42.76
N ALA A 94 20.06 11.82 -42.49
CA ALA A 94 19.21 12.58 -43.39
C ALA A 94 19.71 14.03 -43.56
N LEU A 95 20.18 14.67 -42.48
CA LEU A 95 20.79 16.00 -42.56
C LEU A 95 22.09 15.98 -43.38
N ARG A 96 22.97 14.99 -43.19
CA ARG A 96 24.19 14.80 -43.99
C ARG A 96 23.87 14.66 -45.47
N LEU A 97 22.89 13.80 -45.80
CA LEU A 97 22.45 13.56 -47.17
C LEU A 97 21.89 14.84 -47.81
N ARG A 98 21.03 15.58 -47.11
CA ARG A 98 20.48 16.87 -47.56
C ARG A 98 21.57 17.91 -47.79
N ILE A 99 22.55 17.99 -46.88
CA ILE A 99 23.71 18.88 -47.04
C ILE A 99 24.50 18.50 -48.30
N TYR A 100 24.80 17.22 -48.52
CA TYR A 100 25.56 16.77 -49.67
C TYR A 100 24.86 17.11 -51.00
N LEU A 101 23.58 16.76 -51.12
CA LEU A 101 22.79 16.99 -52.34
C LEU A 101 22.65 18.49 -52.62
N ARG A 102 22.36 19.29 -51.59
CA ARG A 102 22.24 20.74 -51.74
C ARG A 102 23.57 21.41 -52.06
N ALA A 103 24.66 20.93 -51.47
CA ALA A 103 26.01 21.39 -51.79
C ALA A 103 26.39 21.02 -53.23
N ARG A 104 26.08 19.81 -53.70
CA ARG A 104 26.35 19.39 -55.08
C ARG A 104 25.65 20.30 -56.08
N ASP A 105 24.35 20.52 -55.91
CA ASP A 105 23.55 21.40 -56.78
C ASP A 105 24.13 22.81 -56.82
N ARG A 106 24.38 23.43 -55.67
CA ARG A 106 24.90 24.81 -55.60
C ARG A 106 26.33 24.94 -56.14
N LEU A 107 27.23 24.02 -55.76
CA LEU A 107 28.62 24.05 -56.21
C LEU A 107 28.73 23.85 -57.74
N SER A 108 27.84 23.06 -58.35
CA SER A 108 27.83 22.86 -59.80
C SER A 108 27.57 24.14 -60.60
N ARG A 109 26.92 25.13 -59.97
CA ARG A 109 26.60 26.45 -60.55
C ARG A 109 27.71 27.48 -60.34
N VAL A 110 28.74 27.15 -59.55
CA VAL A 110 29.86 28.06 -59.29
C VAL A 110 30.73 28.18 -60.55
N ALA A 111 30.78 29.40 -61.09
CA ALA A 111 31.68 29.77 -62.17
C ALA A 111 32.32 31.14 -61.85
N VAL A 112 33.61 31.15 -61.57
CA VAL A 112 34.36 32.39 -61.30
C VAL A 112 35.28 32.67 -62.47
N ARG A 113 35.16 33.82 -63.12
CA ARG A 113 35.96 34.18 -64.30
C ARG A 113 36.89 35.36 -64.01
N ARG A 114 38.14 35.26 -64.47
CA ARG A 114 39.09 36.37 -64.54
C ARG A 114 39.94 36.22 -65.81
N GLY A 115 39.86 37.19 -66.72
CA GLY A 115 40.47 37.07 -68.04
C GLY A 115 39.96 35.83 -68.79
N GLU A 116 40.88 35.03 -69.32
CA GLU A 116 40.58 33.77 -70.03
C GLU A 116 40.41 32.57 -69.08
N VAL A 117 40.65 32.72 -67.78
CA VAL A 117 40.59 31.64 -66.80
C VAL A 117 39.23 31.60 -66.12
N THR A 118 38.60 30.42 -66.10
CA THR A 118 37.33 30.16 -65.41
C THR A 118 37.51 29.03 -64.39
N GLY A 119 37.16 29.27 -63.13
CA GLY A 119 37.13 28.26 -62.08
C GLY A 119 35.73 27.67 -61.91
N SER A 120 35.65 26.34 -61.76
CA SER A 120 34.41 25.61 -61.48
C SER A 120 34.60 24.62 -60.33
N VAL A 121 33.49 24.25 -59.67
CA VAL A 121 33.47 23.35 -58.52
C VAL A 121 32.50 22.21 -58.76
N SER A 122 32.83 21.02 -58.26
CA SER A 122 31.96 19.84 -58.39
C SER A 122 32.13 18.87 -57.23
N LEU A 123 31.05 18.16 -56.91
CA LEU A 123 31.02 17.00 -56.03
C LEU A 123 30.67 15.73 -56.84
N PRO A 124 31.09 14.53 -56.40
CA PRO A 124 30.75 13.29 -57.09
C PRO A 124 29.23 13.00 -57.16
N SER A 125 28.77 12.29 -58.21
CA SER A 125 27.36 11.91 -58.41
C SER A 125 26.84 10.87 -57.42
N THR A 126 25.51 10.70 -57.32
CA THR A 126 24.81 9.80 -56.39
C THR A 126 23.97 8.71 -57.06
N GLU A 127 24.26 8.36 -58.32
CA GLU A 127 23.46 7.42 -59.12
C GLU A 127 23.30 6.02 -58.51
N THR A 128 24.33 5.52 -57.80
CA THR A 128 24.32 4.18 -57.24
C THR A 128 24.20 4.19 -55.73
N ARG A 129 23.65 3.12 -55.15
CA ARG A 129 23.54 2.96 -53.69
C ARG A 129 24.88 3.17 -52.97
N ALA A 130 25.97 2.63 -53.49
CA ALA A 130 27.31 2.81 -52.91
C ALA A 130 27.76 4.28 -52.94
N LYS A 131 27.49 4.99 -54.04
CA LYS A 131 27.76 6.43 -54.15
C LYS A 131 26.89 7.27 -53.20
N ARG A 132 25.62 6.87 -52.94
CA ARG A 132 24.73 7.51 -51.97
C ARG A 132 25.21 7.34 -50.52
N ARG A 133 25.65 6.14 -50.15
CA ARG A 133 26.26 5.91 -48.83
C ARG A 133 27.54 6.73 -48.67
N ALA A 134 28.41 6.72 -49.67
CA ALA A 134 29.59 7.58 -49.70
C ALA A 134 29.27 9.09 -49.64
N ALA A 135 28.09 9.53 -50.12
CA ALA A 135 27.66 10.92 -50.00
C ALA A 135 27.33 11.31 -48.55
N ILE A 136 26.71 10.41 -47.78
CA ILE A 136 26.49 10.60 -46.33
C ILE A 136 27.84 10.65 -45.61
N ASP A 137 28.73 9.68 -45.91
CA ASP A 137 30.04 9.55 -45.25
C ASP A 137 30.96 10.77 -45.50
N ARG A 138 30.84 11.41 -46.67
CA ARG A 138 31.61 12.62 -47.02
C ARG A 138 31.20 13.87 -46.25
N VAL A 139 30.08 13.85 -45.54
CA VAL A 139 29.61 14.99 -44.74
C VAL A 139 29.77 14.69 -43.26
N THR A 140 30.74 15.34 -42.64
CA THR A 140 30.89 15.30 -41.18
C THR A 140 30.19 16.49 -40.54
N ILE A 141 29.33 16.22 -39.55
CA ILE A 141 28.62 17.24 -38.76
C ILE A 141 29.08 17.12 -37.31
N GLN A 142 29.54 18.23 -36.73
CA GLN A 142 29.90 18.35 -35.32
C GLN A 142 29.19 19.54 -34.70
N ARG A 143 28.91 19.50 -33.39
CA ARG A 143 28.47 20.69 -32.67
C ARG A 143 29.63 21.69 -32.61
N ALA A 144 29.36 22.96 -32.86
CA ALA A 144 30.36 24.03 -32.76
C ALA A 144 30.43 24.64 -31.35
N ASP A 145 29.44 24.36 -30.51
CA ASP A 145 29.32 24.69 -29.09
C ASP A 145 28.67 23.53 -28.32
N ASP A 146 28.78 23.53 -26.99
CA ASP A 146 28.27 22.43 -26.13
C ASP A 146 26.75 22.28 -26.23
N ASP A 147 26.05 23.37 -26.52
CA ASP A 147 24.59 23.49 -26.57
C ASP A 147 23.99 23.11 -27.94
N GLY A 148 24.81 22.90 -28.97
CA GLY A 148 24.37 22.57 -30.33
C GLY A 148 23.67 23.72 -31.07
N THR A 149 23.95 24.98 -30.70
CA THR A 149 23.35 26.17 -31.33
C THR A 149 23.97 26.53 -32.68
N ALA A 150 25.14 25.99 -32.96
CA ALA A 150 25.83 26.04 -34.24
C ALA A 150 26.41 24.68 -34.61
N ILE A 151 26.53 24.42 -35.91
CA ILE A 151 27.14 23.19 -36.44
C ILE A 151 28.39 23.51 -37.26
N ARG A 152 29.41 22.68 -37.10
CA ARG A 152 30.60 22.65 -37.96
C ARG A 152 30.43 21.51 -38.95
N VAL A 153 30.45 21.85 -40.23
CA VAL A 153 30.26 20.91 -41.33
C VAL A 153 31.51 20.86 -42.18
N THR A 154 32.04 19.67 -42.40
CA THR A 154 33.11 19.39 -43.35
C THR A 154 32.56 18.55 -44.48
N VAL A 155 32.77 18.98 -45.73
CA VAL A 155 32.40 18.21 -46.92
C VAL A 155 33.67 17.76 -47.63
N GLU A 156 33.88 16.46 -47.70
CA GLU A 156 35.06 15.87 -48.32
C GLU A 156 34.92 15.71 -49.83
N ASN A 157 36.07 15.67 -50.52
CA ASN A 157 36.17 15.39 -51.96
C ASN A 157 35.54 16.45 -52.88
N VAL A 158 35.52 17.73 -52.46
CA VAL A 158 35.12 18.84 -53.33
C VAL A 158 36.23 19.10 -54.34
N THR A 159 35.94 18.97 -55.63
CA THR A 159 36.93 19.18 -56.70
C THR A 159 36.79 20.57 -57.31
N VAL A 160 37.83 21.39 -57.19
CA VAL A 160 37.98 22.70 -57.86
C VAL A 160 38.80 22.51 -59.13
N ARG A 161 38.31 23.01 -60.27
CA ARG A 161 39.00 22.98 -61.56
C ARG A 161 39.12 24.38 -62.13
N THR A 162 40.27 24.72 -62.71
CA THR A 162 40.42 25.93 -63.51
C THR A 162 40.58 25.57 -64.98
N HIS A 163 39.95 26.35 -65.85
CA HIS A 163 39.94 26.16 -67.29
C HIS A 163 40.46 27.41 -67.99
N ARG A 164 41.34 27.26 -68.98
CA ARG A 164 41.74 28.35 -69.90
C ARG A 164 41.60 27.83 -71.33
N GLY A 165 40.80 28.50 -72.16
CA GLY A 165 40.51 28.06 -73.53
C GLY A 165 39.85 26.68 -73.62
N GLY A 166 39.02 26.30 -72.64
CA GLY A 166 38.33 25.01 -72.60
C GLY A 166 39.18 23.82 -72.11
N GLN A 167 40.46 24.02 -71.82
CA GLN A 167 41.34 22.99 -71.25
C GLN A 167 41.51 23.19 -69.74
N VAL A 168 41.44 22.08 -68.99
CA VAL A 168 41.71 22.06 -67.54
C VAL A 168 43.19 22.38 -67.31
N ARG A 169 43.47 23.43 -66.55
CA ARG A 169 44.82 23.87 -66.19
C ARG A 169 45.24 23.43 -64.79
N SER A 170 44.30 23.42 -63.84
CA SER A 170 44.52 22.90 -62.50
C SER A 170 43.30 22.11 -62.02
N ARG A 171 43.55 21.09 -61.21
CA ARG A 171 42.55 20.28 -60.52
C ARG A 171 43.03 20.03 -59.09
N THR A 172 42.29 20.54 -58.12
CA THR A 172 42.59 20.37 -56.70
C THR A 172 41.36 19.83 -55.99
N THR A 173 41.56 18.84 -55.12
CA THR A 173 40.52 18.35 -54.22
C THR A 173 40.71 18.98 -52.85
N ILE A 174 39.65 19.53 -52.29
CA ILE A 174 39.62 20.18 -50.99
C ILE A 174 38.50 19.59 -50.11
N SER A 175 38.62 19.79 -48.80
CA SER A 175 37.60 19.43 -47.81
C SER A 175 37.17 20.67 -47.03
N PRO A 176 36.37 21.57 -47.62
CA PRO A 176 35.98 22.81 -46.96
C PRO A 176 35.20 22.54 -45.68
N THR A 177 35.56 23.27 -44.62
CA THR A 177 34.84 23.28 -43.35
C THR A 177 34.17 24.63 -43.14
N VAL A 178 32.86 24.62 -42.85
CA VAL A 178 32.08 25.82 -42.52
C VAL A 178 31.43 25.66 -41.16
N THR A 179 31.40 26.73 -40.37
CA THR A 179 30.58 26.80 -39.16
C THR A 179 29.34 27.61 -39.48
N VAL A 180 28.17 27.03 -39.22
CA VAL A 180 26.87 27.63 -39.48
C VAL A 180 26.11 27.73 -38.18
N VAL A 181 25.64 28.93 -37.88
CA VAL A 181 24.79 29.20 -36.72
C VAL A 181 23.39 28.68 -37.05
N THR A 182 23.09 27.47 -36.60
CA THR A 182 21.80 26.80 -36.79
C THR A 182 21.55 25.85 -35.62
N PRO A 183 20.58 26.16 -34.74
CA PRO A 183 20.24 25.34 -33.58
C PRO A 183 19.41 24.10 -33.94
N VAL A 184 19.54 23.55 -35.16
CA VAL A 184 18.75 22.41 -35.62
C VAL A 184 19.02 21.15 -34.79
N LEU A 185 20.28 20.91 -34.40
CA LEU A 185 20.65 19.79 -33.52
C LEU A 185 20.10 20.00 -32.11
N ALA A 186 20.19 21.23 -31.58
CA ALA A 186 19.60 21.57 -30.28
C ALA A 186 18.09 21.35 -30.26
N ALA A 187 17.36 21.81 -31.29
CA ALA A 187 15.92 21.60 -31.39
C ALA A 187 15.56 20.11 -31.45
N HIS A 188 16.23 19.33 -32.29
CA HIS A 188 16.04 17.88 -32.37
C HIS A 188 16.33 17.20 -31.03
N ASP A 189 17.47 17.48 -30.40
CA ASP A 189 17.86 16.87 -29.11
C ASP A 189 16.84 17.18 -28.00
N ARG A 190 16.30 18.40 -27.99
CA ARG A 190 15.30 18.86 -27.00
C ARG A 190 13.95 18.16 -27.21
N VAL A 191 13.48 18.03 -28.44
CA VAL A 191 12.24 17.28 -28.76
C VAL A 191 12.40 15.78 -28.50
N SER A 192 13.54 15.18 -28.88
CA SER A 192 13.83 13.78 -28.58
C SER A 192 13.93 13.52 -27.07
N THR A 193 14.42 14.50 -26.30
CA THR A 193 14.41 14.43 -24.82
C THR A 193 12.99 14.55 -24.27
N TYR A 194 12.15 15.41 -24.85
CA TYR A 194 10.74 15.51 -24.49
C TYR A 194 10.04 14.17 -24.71
N GLN A 195 10.17 13.55 -25.89
CA GLN A 195 9.63 12.21 -26.20
C GLN A 195 10.05 11.18 -25.14
N ARG A 196 11.36 11.03 -24.87
CA ARG A 196 11.85 10.09 -23.85
C ARG A 196 11.28 10.36 -22.44
N ARG A 197 10.99 11.62 -22.10
CA ARG A 197 10.36 11.97 -20.81
C ARG A 197 8.87 11.65 -20.80
N LEU A 198 8.20 11.70 -21.95
CA LEU A 198 6.81 11.26 -22.06
C LEU A 198 6.71 9.74 -21.86
N ASP A 199 7.63 8.98 -22.46
CA ASP A 199 7.66 7.52 -22.43
C ASP A 199 8.22 6.93 -21.11
N ALA A 200 8.76 7.77 -20.24
CA ALA A 200 9.37 7.32 -18.99
C ALA A 200 8.30 6.83 -17.98
N GLY A 201 8.55 5.65 -17.43
CA GLY A 201 7.71 5.02 -16.40
C GLY A 201 7.74 5.77 -15.06
N VAL A 202 6.91 5.32 -14.10
CA VAL A 202 6.72 6.01 -12.80
C VAL A 202 8.00 6.06 -11.95
N THR A 203 8.92 5.11 -12.11
CA THR A 203 10.19 5.02 -11.38
C THR A 203 11.27 5.93 -11.95
N GLU A 204 11.06 6.50 -13.12
CA GLU A 204 11.95 7.45 -13.80
C GLU A 204 11.35 8.86 -13.79
N ARG A 205 12.17 9.87 -14.11
CA ARG A 205 11.65 11.23 -14.26
C ARG A 205 10.95 11.36 -15.60
N GLY A 206 9.67 11.72 -15.59
CA GLY A 206 8.87 11.85 -16.80
C GLY A 206 7.39 12.09 -16.53
N LEU A 207 6.56 11.81 -17.52
CA LEU A 207 5.12 12.08 -17.50
C LEU A 207 4.40 11.25 -16.45
N SER A 208 4.61 9.92 -16.42
CA SER A 208 3.97 9.01 -15.47
C SER A 208 4.23 9.39 -14.01
N GLN A 209 5.47 9.76 -13.68
CA GLN A 209 5.85 10.21 -12.33
C GLN A 209 5.18 11.53 -11.93
N ARG A 210 5.13 12.51 -12.85
CA ARG A 210 4.51 13.83 -12.59
C ARG A 210 3.00 13.73 -12.46
N LEU A 211 2.37 13.00 -13.38
CA LEU A 211 0.95 12.66 -13.35
C LEU A 211 0.60 11.99 -12.01
N THR A 212 1.36 10.99 -11.58
CA THR A 212 1.18 10.31 -10.28
C THR A 212 1.28 11.29 -9.11
N THR A 213 2.28 12.18 -9.12
CA THR A 213 2.50 13.15 -8.04
C THR A 213 1.33 14.12 -7.90
N GLN A 214 0.88 14.70 -9.01
CA GLN A 214 -0.24 15.64 -9.03
C GLN A 214 -1.57 14.96 -8.70
N LEU A 215 -1.80 13.73 -9.22
CA LEU A 215 -2.98 12.95 -8.88
C LEU A 215 -3.01 12.54 -7.40
N TYR A 216 -1.87 12.22 -6.77
CA TYR A 216 -1.82 11.99 -5.32
C TYR A 216 -2.29 13.23 -4.54
N ALA A 217 -1.80 14.41 -4.90
CA ALA A 217 -2.20 15.66 -4.25
C ALA A 217 -3.71 15.92 -4.41
N LEU A 218 -4.24 15.73 -5.62
CA LEU A 218 -5.66 15.87 -5.92
C LEU A 218 -6.51 14.84 -5.16
N ALA A 219 -6.19 13.55 -5.30
CA ALA A 219 -6.96 12.46 -4.70
C ALA A 219 -6.98 12.52 -3.18
N TRP A 220 -5.85 12.85 -2.53
CA TRP A 220 -5.82 13.00 -1.06
C TRP A 220 -6.64 14.18 -0.58
N SER A 221 -6.56 15.33 -1.26
CA SER A 221 -7.35 16.50 -0.90
C SER A 221 -8.85 16.20 -1.01
N ARG A 222 -9.29 15.66 -2.15
CA ARG A 222 -10.70 15.33 -2.42
C ARG A 222 -11.18 14.16 -1.57
N GLY A 223 -10.36 13.14 -1.35
CA GLY A 223 -10.73 11.99 -0.53
C GLY A 223 -10.90 12.35 0.94
N TYR A 224 -10.10 13.28 1.49
CA TYR A 224 -10.31 13.78 2.84
C TYR A 224 -11.50 14.74 2.96
N LEU A 225 -11.80 15.52 1.90
CA LEU A 225 -13.04 16.29 1.83
C LEU A 225 -14.25 15.33 1.80
N GLN A 226 -14.22 14.28 0.98
CA GLN A 226 -15.28 13.26 0.91
C GLN A 226 -15.47 12.55 2.25
N TYR A 227 -14.38 12.13 2.91
CA TYR A 227 -14.44 11.60 4.27
C TYR A 227 -14.96 12.64 5.28
N GLY A 228 -14.70 13.92 5.02
CA GLY A 228 -15.28 15.06 5.73
C GLY A 228 -16.79 15.25 5.51
N GLU A 229 -17.44 14.39 4.74
CA GLU A 229 -18.85 14.47 4.31
C GLU A 229 -19.09 15.67 3.37
N VAL A 230 -18.05 16.12 2.65
CA VAL A 230 -18.18 17.09 1.55
C VAL A 230 -18.71 16.36 0.31
N PRO A 231 -19.63 17.01 -0.44
CA PRO A 231 -20.28 16.47 -1.62
C PRO A 231 -19.34 16.11 -2.79
N ILE A 232 -18.74 14.92 -2.74
CA ILE A 232 -17.81 14.41 -3.77
C ILE A 232 -18.23 12.99 -4.15
N SER A 233 -18.79 12.85 -5.36
CA SER A 233 -19.21 11.56 -5.90
C SER A 233 -18.14 10.85 -6.72
N ASN A 234 -17.17 11.60 -7.24
CA ASN A 234 -16.00 11.10 -7.97
C ASN A 234 -14.74 11.82 -7.47
N VAL A 235 -13.85 11.07 -6.82
CA VAL A 235 -12.61 11.60 -6.21
C VAL A 235 -11.59 11.92 -7.28
N VAL A 236 -11.45 11.04 -8.28
CA VAL A 236 -10.58 11.23 -9.44
C VAL A 236 -11.41 10.92 -10.67
N SER A 237 -11.71 11.91 -11.50
CA SER A 237 -12.48 11.73 -12.74
C SER A 237 -11.63 11.94 -13.98
N ASN A 238 -12.09 11.50 -15.15
CA ASN A 238 -11.38 11.75 -16.41
C ASN A 238 -11.16 13.24 -16.69
N GLN A 239 -12.07 14.12 -16.24
CA GLN A 239 -11.90 15.57 -16.34
C GLN A 239 -10.70 16.08 -15.51
N HIS A 240 -10.51 15.55 -14.30
CA HIS A 240 -9.34 15.85 -13.47
C HIS A 240 -8.06 15.31 -14.12
N VAL A 241 -8.11 14.07 -14.59
CA VAL A 241 -6.99 13.42 -15.29
C VAL A 241 -6.55 14.23 -16.50
N GLY A 242 -7.49 14.75 -17.30
CA GLY A 242 -7.19 15.57 -18.47
C GLY A 242 -6.48 16.89 -18.13
N VAL A 243 -6.92 17.58 -17.08
CA VAL A 243 -6.29 18.82 -16.60
C VAL A 243 -4.88 18.53 -16.07
N VAL A 244 -4.73 17.53 -15.21
CA VAL A 244 -3.45 17.16 -14.60
C VAL A 244 -2.46 16.66 -15.65
N THR A 245 -2.91 15.89 -16.64
CA THR A 245 -2.05 15.43 -17.74
C THR A 245 -1.51 16.62 -18.55
N ASN A 246 -2.36 17.57 -18.93
CA ASN A 246 -1.92 18.76 -19.66
C ASN A 246 -0.98 19.65 -18.84
N GLU A 247 -1.19 19.77 -17.53
CA GLU A 247 -0.25 20.44 -16.63
C GLU A 247 1.13 19.74 -16.65
N ALA A 248 1.16 18.42 -16.50
CA ALA A 248 2.40 17.64 -16.55
C ALA A 248 3.11 17.75 -17.90
N LEU A 249 2.39 17.73 -19.03
CA LEU A 249 2.92 17.93 -20.38
C LEU A 249 3.58 19.31 -20.54
N LEU A 250 2.86 20.39 -20.17
CA LEU A 250 3.39 21.75 -20.25
C LEU A 250 4.61 21.92 -19.33
N ASP A 251 4.60 21.32 -18.15
CA ASP A 251 5.74 21.36 -17.26
C ASP A 251 6.95 20.60 -17.82
N LEU A 252 6.72 19.51 -18.55
CA LEU A 252 7.78 18.77 -19.24
C LEU A 252 8.32 19.57 -20.42
N GLN A 253 7.48 20.29 -21.16
CA GLN A 253 7.93 21.23 -22.19
C GLN A 253 8.81 22.34 -21.58
N ARG A 254 8.44 22.90 -20.42
CA ARG A 254 9.28 23.88 -19.71
C ARG A 254 10.63 23.29 -19.28
N GLU A 255 10.65 22.02 -18.86
CA GLU A 255 11.87 21.32 -18.43
C GLU A 255 12.79 20.94 -19.60
N THR A 256 12.22 20.49 -20.72
CA THR A 256 12.97 19.84 -21.81
C THR A 256 13.15 20.70 -23.05
N ILE A 257 12.26 21.65 -23.32
CA ILE A 257 12.36 22.60 -24.43
C ILE A 257 12.84 23.97 -23.92
N GLY A 258 12.36 24.37 -22.75
CA GLY A 258 12.71 25.62 -22.04
C GLY A 258 11.51 26.56 -21.88
N HIS A 259 10.66 26.66 -22.92
CA HIS A 259 9.37 27.34 -22.87
C HIS A 259 8.26 26.42 -23.36
N ALA A 260 7.24 26.27 -22.53
CA ALA A 260 6.01 25.57 -22.90
C ALA A 260 5.10 26.45 -23.76
N ASP A 261 4.17 25.78 -24.43
CA ASP A 261 3.21 26.41 -25.31
C ASP A 261 2.41 27.52 -24.57
N PRO A 262 2.48 28.79 -25.03
CA PRO A 262 1.76 29.89 -24.40
C PRO A 262 0.24 29.82 -24.60
N ARG A 263 -0.26 29.21 -25.68
CA ARG A 263 -1.70 28.93 -25.87
C ARG A 263 -2.12 27.81 -24.92
N GLY A 264 -1.35 26.73 -24.84
CA GLY A 264 -1.62 25.60 -23.95
C GLY A 264 -1.76 26.02 -22.49
N ARG A 265 -0.87 26.87 -21.98
CA ARG A 265 -0.94 27.42 -20.60
C ARG A 265 -2.21 28.24 -20.33
N ARG A 266 -2.67 29.03 -21.31
CA ARG A 266 -3.92 29.80 -21.18
C ARG A 266 -5.13 28.89 -21.18
N THR A 267 -5.16 27.91 -22.09
CA THR A 267 -6.26 26.93 -22.17
C THR A 267 -6.32 26.05 -20.92
N LEU A 268 -5.17 25.63 -20.36
CA LEU A 268 -5.10 24.90 -19.09
C LEU A 268 -5.73 25.71 -17.95
N ALA A 269 -5.42 27.02 -17.84
CA ALA A 269 -6.01 27.87 -16.81
C ALA A 269 -7.54 27.93 -16.92
N VAL A 270 -8.07 28.03 -18.14
CA VAL A 270 -9.52 28.00 -18.41
C VAL A 270 -10.12 26.62 -18.10
N ALA A 271 -9.45 25.53 -18.48
CA ALA A 271 -9.91 24.17 -18.22
C ALA A 271 -9.93 23.87 -16.71
N ALA A 272 -8.87 24.21 -15.98
CA ALA A 272 -8.80 24.08 -14.53
C ALA A 272 -9.89 24.90 -13.83
N ALA A 273 -10.11 26.15 -14.26
CA ALA A 273 -11.19 26.99 -13.75
C ALA A 273 -12.59 26.37 -13.99
N ARG A 274 -12.84 25.80 -15.18
CA ARG A 274 -14.10 25.11 -15.49
C ARG A 274 -14.28 23.85 -14.64
N THR A 275 -13.23 23.05 -14.45
CA THR A 275 -13.27 21.85 -13.59
C THR A 275 -13.57 22.23 -12.15
N ALA A 276 -12.84 23.22 -11.60
CA ALA A 276 -13.07 23.71 -10.25
C ALA A 276 -14.47 24.31 -10.08
N ALA A 277 -14.96 25.08 -11.05
CA ALA A 277 -16.32 25.62 -11.02
C ALA A 277 -17.38 24.52 -11.03
N ARG A 278 -17.21 23.48 -11.86
CA ARG A 278 -18.12 22.30 -11.85
C ARG A 278 -18.13 21.62 -10.49
N ASP A 279 -16.96 21.38 -9.90
CA ASP A 279 -16.86 20.80 -8.56
C ASP A 279 -17.52 21.68 -7.50
N LEU A 280 -17.36 23.01 -7.57
CA LEU A 280 -17.96 23.94 -6.62
C LEU A 280 -19.48 24.03 -6.81
N THR A 281 -19.98 24.06 -8.04
CA THR A 281 -21.41 24.03 -8.33
C THR A 281 -22.05 22.74 -7.82
N VAL A 282 -21.36 21.61 -7.98
CA VAL A 282 -21.75 20.33 -7.37
C VAL A 282 -21.72 20.46 -5.83
N ALA A 283 -20.69 21.08 -5.26
CA ALA A 283 -20.51 21.13 -3.82
C ALA A 283 -21.38 22.14 -3.05
N THR A 284 -21.76 23.26 -3.67
CA THR A 284 -22.46 24.37 -2.99
C THR A 284 -23.86 24.64 -3.55
N GLY A 285 -24.25 23.96 -4.65
CA GLY A 285 -25.51 24.18 -5.33
C GLY A 285 -25.73 25.62 -5.80
N THR A 286 -24.67 26.45 -5.84
CA THR A 286 -24.73 27.89 -6.15
C THR A 286 -24.09 28.12 -7.51
N ASP A 287 -24.92 28.32 -8.52
CA ASP A 287 -24.46 28.55 -9.90
C ASP A 287 -24.43 30.05 -10.23
N SER A 288 -23.52 30.45 -11.13
CA SER A 288 -23.35 31.74 -11.85
C SER A 288 -22.35 32.79 -11.33
N ARG A 289 -22.40 33.27 -10.07
CA ARG A 289 -21.59 34.47 -9.71
C ARG A 289 -20.08 34.23 -9.56
N VAL A 290 -19.68 33.04 -9.11
CA VAL A 290 -18.25 32.67 -8.99
C VAL A 290 -17.70 32.28 -10.35
N THR A 291 -18.49 31.57 -11.16
CA THR A 291 -18.14 31.14 -12.53
C THR A 291 -17.84 32.34 -13.43
N ASP A 292 -18.70 33.36 -13.42
CA ASP A 292 -18.46 34.58 -14.22
C ASP A 292 -17.30 35.40 -13.66
N ALA A 293 -17.14 35.51 -12.34
CA ALA A 293 -16.02 36.25 -11.73
C ALA A 293 -14.65 35.60 -12.00
N VAL A 294 -14.59 34.26 -12.01
CA VAL A 294 -13.36 33.49 -12.28
C VAL A 294 -13.02 33.48 -13.77
N LEU A 295 -14.04 33.41 -14.65
CA LEU A 295 -13.84 33.43 -16.11
C LEU A 295 -13.58 34.84 -16.66
N SER A 296 -14.03 35.91 -15.98
CA SER A 296 -13.87 37.31 -16.41
C SER A 296 -12.60 38.00 -15.87
N GLY A 297 -11.91 37.39 -14.90
CA GLY A 297 -10.68 37.92 -14.34
C GLY A 297 -9.46 37.66 -15.24
N PRO A 298 -8.44 38.53 -15.27
CA PRO A 298 -7.19 38.23 -15.95
C PRO A 298 -6.57 37.00 -15.28
N THR A 299 -6.60 35.86 -15.96
CA THR A 299 -5.92 34.63 -15.55
C THR A 299 -4.42 34.88 -15.59
N LYS A 300 -3.87 35.37 -14.47
CA LYS A 300 -2.42 35.33 -14.27
C LYS A 300 -1.99 33.86 -14.39
N PRO A 301 -0.90 33.54 -15.10
CA PRO A 301 -0.34 32.20 -15.06
C PRO A 301 0.02 31.91 -13.61
N ALA A 302 -0.75 31.07 -12.93
CA ALA A 302 -0.41 30.65 -11.58
C ALA A 302 0.94 29.95 -11.66
N ALA A 303 1.92 30.47 -10.95
CA ALA A 303 3.17 29.75 -10.72
C ALA A 303 2.84 28.57 -9.81
N SER A 304 2.49 27.42 -10.40
CA SER A 304 2.50 26.07 -9.80
C SER A 304 1.84 25.86 -8.43
N ASP A 305 1.11 26.83 -7.90
CA ASP A 305 0.27 26.73 -6.73
C ASP A 305 -1.11 27.27 -7.13
N ILE A 306 -2.12 26.42 -7.06
CA ILE A 306 -3.52 26.84 -7.18
C ILE A 306 -3.81 27.79 -6.01
N GLU A 307 -3.58 29.08 -6.25
CA GLU A 307 -3.78 30.16 -5.29
C GLU A 307 -5.29 30.41 -5.12
N GLY A 308 -5.79 30.18 -3.91
CA GLY A 308 -7.24 30.20 -3.58
C GLY A 308 -7.69 29.04 -2.68
N LEU A 309 -6.85 28.02 -2.51
CA LEU A 309 -6.96 27.00 -1.47
C LEU A 309 -5.62 26.94 -0.74
N GLU A 310 -5.39 27.82 0.24
CA GLU A 310 -4.37 27.53 1.26
C GLU A 310 -4.59 26.08 1.70
N PRO A 311 -3.62 25.16 1.53
CA PRO A 311 -3.84 23.76 1.84
C PRO A 311 -4.13 23.66 3.34
N PRO A 312 -5.38 23.35 3.77
CA PRO A 312 -5.64 23.12 5.18
C PRO A 312 -4.78 21.92 5.56
N ARG A 313 -3.79 22.07 6.46
CA ARG A 313 -2.79 21.05 6.89
C ARG A 313 -3.09 19.67 6.27
N ARG A 314 -2.71 19.47 4.99
CA ARG A 314 -3.32 18.38 4.20
C ARG A 314 -2.73 17.07 4.70
N SER A 315 -3.62 16.18 5.12
CA SER A 315 -3.30 14.77 5.30
C SER A 315 -2.57 14.27 4.05
N SER A 316 -1.48 13.54 4.24
CA SER A 316 -0.65 13.03 3.14
C SER A 316 -0.34 11.56 3.38
N PRO A 317 0.12 10.82 2.35
CA PRO A 317 0.49 9.42 2.56
C PRO A 317 1.63 9.23 3.58
N ASP A 318 2.42 10.28 3.83
CA ASP A 318 3.50 10.31 4.83
C ASP A 318 3.03 10.71 6.24
N GLU A 319 1.77 11.12 6.40
CA GLU A 319 1.17 11.39 7.70
C GLU A 319 1.23 10.11 8.55
N ARG A 320 1.67 10.29 9.80
CA ARG A 320 1.81 9.20 10.76
C ARG A 320 0.60 9.16 11.67
N ARG A 321 0.12 7.95 11.95
CA ARG A 321 -1.02 7.71 12.84
C ARG A 321 -0.75 6.59 13.82
N GLU A 322 -1.38 6.73 14.96
CA GLU A 322 -1.31 5.75 16.03
C GLU A 322 -2.41 4.70 15.86
N VAL A 323 -2.02 3.43 15.81
CA VAL A 323 -2.94 2.29 15.84
C VAL A 323 -2.72 1.56 17.15
N ALA A 324 -3.74 1.50 18.00
CA ALA A 324 -3.67 0.86 19.31
C ALA A 324 -4.37 -0.51 19.37
N VAL A 325 -4.04 -1.33 20.37
CA VAL A 325 -4.62 -2.68 20.54
C VAL A 325 -6.14 -2.59 20.69
N ASN A 326 -6.63 -1.59 21.44
CA ASN A 326 -8.05 -1.24 21.58
C ASN A 326 -8.96 -2.46 21.62
N GLU A 327 -9.74 -2.69 20.57
CA GLU A 327 -10.73 -3.76 20.52
C GLU A 327 -10.14 -5.17 20.61
N THR A 328 -8.91 -5.40 20.16
CA THR A 328 -8.28 -6.71 20.30
C THR A 328 -8.16 -7.08 21.79
N ALA A 329 -7.89 -6.08 22.64
CA ALA A 329 -7.84 -6.21 24.08
C ALA A 329 -9.23 -6.56 24.65
N ASP A 330 -10.29 -5.93 24.15
CA ASP A 330 -11.68 -6.19 24.57
C ASP A 330 -12.14 -7.61 24.23
N ARG A 331 -11.81 -8.08 23.02
CA ARG A 331 -12.24 -9.43 22.62
C ARG A 331 -11.46 -10.51 23.34
N ALA A 332 -10.16 -10.32 23.54
CA ALA A 332 -9.38 -11.22 24.39
C ALA A 332 -9.97 -11.27 25.81
N PHE A 333 -10.47 -10.14 26.31
CA PHE A 333 -11.08 -10.04 27.63
C PHE A 333 -12.38 -10.83 27.70
N VAL A 334 -13.22 -10.76 26.66
CA VAL A 334 -14.47 -11.52 26.59
C VAL A 334 -14.20 -13.02 26.55
N ASP A 335 -13.22 -13.49 25.78
CA ASP A 335 -12.83 -14.90 25.76
C ASP A 335 -12.43 -15.41 27.15
N VAL A 336 -11.67 -14.60 27.91
CA VAL A 336 -11.33 -14.92 29.31
C VAL A 336 -12.59 -15.11 30.18
N LEU A 337 -13.67 -14.38 29.89
CA LEU A 337 -14.92 -14.47 30.64
C LEU A 337 -15.83 -15.61 30.19
N ASP A 338 -15.83 -15.97 28.91
CA ASP A 338 -16.73 -16.99 28.36
C ASP A 338 -16.18 -18.39 28.57
N ASP A 339 -14.86 -18.58 28.54
CA ASP A 339 -14.21 -19.87 28.79
C ASP A 339 -14.15 -20.26 30.28
N GLY A 340 -14.66 -19.40 31.18
CA GLY A 340 -14.44 -19.56 32.63
C GLY A 340 -12.96 -19.48 33.01
N ALA A 341 -12.12 -18.86 32.16
CA ALA A 341 -10.68 -18.89 32.30
C ALA A 341 -10.18 -18.22 33.57
N ILE A 342 -10.92 -17.22 34.09
CA ILE A 342 -10.62 -16.63 35.41
C ILE A 342 -10.71 -17.71 36.49
N ASP A 343 -11.81 -18.45 36.54
CA ASP A 343 -12.05 -19.45 37.58
C ASP A 343 -11.11 -20.65 37.42
N SER A 344 -10.85 -21.11 36.20
CA SER A 344 -9.85 -22.18 35.97
C SER A 344 -8.44 -21.74 36.35
N THR A 345 -8.01 -20.55 35.94
CA THR A 345 -6.66 -20.04 36.27
C THR A 345 -6.49 -19.80 37.77
N ILE A 346 -7.57 -19.41 38.48
CA ILE A 346 -7.55 -19.31 39.94
C ILE A 346 -7.45 -20.71 40.55
N ARG A 347 -8.23 -21.69 40.10
CA ARG A 347 -8.13 -23.09 40.58
C ARG A 347 -6.73 -23.67 40.37
N ASP A 348 -6.14 -23.42 39.21
CA ASP A 348 -4.76 -23.78 38.87
C ASP A 348 -3.76 -23.17 39.88
N ALA A 349 -3.93 -21.88 40.22
CA ALA A 349 -3.09 -21.20 41.21
C ALA A 349 -3.33 -21.68 42.66
N TYR A 350 -4.50 -22.28 42.94
CA TYR A 350 -4.84 -22.94 44.19
C TYR A 350 -4.61 -24.45 44.16
N SER A 351 -3.94 -24.96 43.14
CA SER A 351 -3.59 -26.37 43.05
C SER A 351 -2.16 -26.63 43.50
N VAL A 352 -1.97 -27.79 44.15
CA VAL A 352 -0.67 -28.30 44.57
C VAL A 352 -0.35 -29.58 43.82
N GLU A 353 0.89 -29.72 43.36
CA GLU A 353 1.41 -31.01 42.94
C GLU A 353 1.98 -31.72 44.16
N VAL A 354 1.64 -33.00 44.33
CA VAL A 354 2.02 -33.82 45.47
C VAL A 354 2.53 -35.17 45.01
N ARG A 355 3.44 -35.78 45.79
CA ARG A 355 3.91 -37.15 45.58
C ARG A 355 4.52 -37.70 46.85
N THR A 356 4.85 -38.99 46.86
CA THR A 356 5.66 -39.57 47.92
C THR A 356 7.13 -39.68 47.52
N VAL A 357 8.01 -39.46 48.49
CA VAL A 357 9.44 -39.77 48.42
C VAL A 357 9.75 -40.75 49.53
N GLY A 358 10.55 -41.77 49.27
CA GLY A 358 10.84 -42.77 50.28
C GLY A 358 12.28 -43.24 50.25
N ARG A 359 12.70 -43.78 51.39
CA ARG A 359 14.00 -44.41 51.58
C ARG A 359 13.80 -45.68 52.40
N VAL A 360 14.47 -46.74 51.97
CA VAL A 360 14.51 -48.03 52.67
C VAL A 360 15.94 -48.27 53.15
N GLU A 361 16.11 -48.47 54.45
CA GLU A 361 17.40 -48.74 55.10
C GLU A 361 17.31 -50.08 55.87
N GLY A 362 18.40 -50.85 55.91
CA GLY A 362 18.48 -52.11 56.65
C GLY A 362 18.82 -53.34 55.80
N ASP A 363 18.75 -54.53 56.42
CA ASP A 363 19.19 -55.77 55.80
C ASP A 363 18.18 -56.29 54.79
N ARG A 364 18.60 -56.48 53.53
CA ARG A 364 17.81 -57.19 52.52
C ARG A 364 17.58 -58.61 53.01
N HIS A 365 16.32 -59.05 53.10
CA HIS A 365 15.95 -60.33 53.69
C HIS A 365 16.83 -61.49 53.21
N VAL A 366 17.66 -62.03 54.10
CA VAL A 366 18.45 -63.25 53.86
C VAL A 366 17.71 -64.39 54.56
N GLY A 367 17.13 -65.30 53.77
CA GLY A 367 16.43 -66.46 54.32
C GLY A 367 17.32 -67.28 55.26
N VAL A 368 16.75 -67.79 56.34
CA VAL A 368 17.53 -68.51 57.35
C VAL A 368 17.99 -69.85 56.80
N SER A 369 19.31 -70.09 56.81
CA SER A 369 19.93 -71.35 56.41
C SER A 369 19.41 -72.50 57.29
N ALA A 370 19.45 -73.73 56.76
CA ALA A 370 19.04 -74.91 57.52
C ALA A 370 19.81 -75.02 58.85
N PRO A 371 19.17 -75.49 59.94
CA PRO A 371 19.84 -75.71 61.21
C PRO A 371 20.96 -76.75 61.05
N ARG A 372 22.01 -76.63 61.86
CA ARG A 372 23.15 -77.57 61.81
C ARG A 372 22.66 -78.99 62.14
N PRO A 373 23.16 -80.04 61.46
CA PRO A 373 22.84 -81.43 61.79
C PRO A 373 23.13 -81.78 63.26
N ALA A 374 22.37 -82.72 63.82
CA ALA A 374 22.50 -83.15 65.22
C ALA A 374 23.79 -83.96 65.54
N GLY A 375 24.65 -84.22 64.55
CA GLY A 375 25.90 -84.98 64.63
C GLY A 375 25.99 -86.04 63.52
N SER A 376 27.10 -86.78 63.44
CA SER A 376 27.21 -87.96 62.58
C SER A 376 26.27 -89.07 63.08
N ASN A 377 25.65 -89.82 62.16
CA ASN A 377 24.65 -90.89 62.40
C ASN A 377 23.25 -90.43 62.82
N TRP A 378 22.86 -89.19 62.54
CA TRP A 378 21.48 -88.68 62.74
C TRP A 378 20.81 -88.39 61.39
N THR A 379 19.60 -88.92 61.18
CA THR A 379 18.82 -88.68 59.95
C THR A 379 17.72 -87.66 60.21
N ARG A 380 17.57 -86.66 59.34
CA ARG A 380 16.50 -85.67 59.50
C ARG A 380 15.17 -86.30 59.13
N VAL A 381 14.23 -86.30 60.06
CA VAL A 381 12.90 -86.88 59.88
C VAL A 381 11.82 -85.82 59.70
N ASP A 382 12.04 -84.60 60.22
CA ASP A 382 11.10 -83.49 60.03
C ASP A 382 11.83 -82.15 59.87
N LYS A 383 11.17 -81.22 59.17
CA LYS A 383 11.60 -79.82 59.04
C LYS A 383 10.39 -78.90 59.22
N ARG A 384 10.52 -77.92 60.12
CA ARG A 384 9.55 -76.84 60.26
C ARG A 384 10.24 -75.50 60.11
N ARG A 385 9.56 -74.56 59.48
CA ARG A 385 9.99 -73.16 59.37
C ARG A 385 8.91 -72.29 59.96
N GLU A 386 9.28 -71.50 60.95
CA GLU A 386 8.41 -70.54 61.61
C GLU A 386 8.87 -69.13 61.23
N ARG A 387 7.93 -68.29 60.81
CA ARG A 387 8.21 -66.90 60.46
C ARG A 387 7.32 -65.99 61.28
N SER A 388 7.93 -65.06 62.01
CA SER A 388 7.24 -64.00 62.76
C SER A 388 7.65 -62.65 62.19
N ILE A 389 6.66 -61.83 61.84
CA ILE A 389 6.88 -60.47 61.35
C ILE A 389 6.31 -59.51 62.39
N ARG A 390 7.14 -58.59 62.88
CA ARG A 390 6.72 -57.52 63.78
C ARG A 390 6.94 -56.17 63.13
N HIS A 391 5.94 -55.31 63.25
CA HIS A 391 5.99 -53.96 62.72
C HIS A 391 5.91 -52.95 63.85
N ARG A 392 6.75 -51.92 63.78
CA ARG A 392 6.80 -50.84 64.75
C ARG A 392 6.86 -49.51 64.03
N ASN A 393 5.95 -48.61 64.36
CA ASN A 393 6.04 -47.23 63.90
C ASN A 393 7.20 -46.52 64.60
N VAL A 394 8.02 -45.81 63.82
CA VAL A 394 9.20 -45.10 64.32
C VAL A 394 9.20 -43.67 63.81
N SER A 395 9.72 -42.75 64.62
CA SER A 395 9.97 -41.37 64.21
C SER A 395 11.31 -41.32 63.48
N VAL A 396 11.29 -40.77 62.26
CA VAL A 396 12.45 -40.73 61.35
C VAL A 396 12.52 -39.36 60.70
N ALA A 397 13.72 -38.93 60.33
CA ALA A 397 13.90 -37.73 59.53
C ALA A 397 13.34 -37.95 58.10
N PRO A 398 12.80 -36.92 57.44
CA PRO A 398 12.37 -37.03 56.06
C PRO A 398 13.54 -37.46 55.15
N PRO A 399 13.26 -38.20 54.06
CA PRO A 399 14.25 -38.45 53.03
C PRO A 399 14.59 -37.13 52.30
N PRO A 400 15.67 -37.08 51.50
CA PRO A 400 16.08 -35.90 50.76
C PRO A 400 14.94 -35.43 49.87
N ILE A 401 14.49 -34.19 50.10
CA ILE A 401 13.38 -33.59 49.38
C ILE A 401 13.94 -32.91 48.14
N PRO A 402 13.43 -33.23 46.94
CA PRO A 402 13.93 -32.60 45.71
C PRO A 402 13.66 -31.10 45.66
N ASP A 403 14.54 -30.39 44.96
CA ASP A 403 14.45 -28.94 44.83
C ASP A 403 13.09 -28.48 44.32
N GLY A 404 12.55 -27.42 44.95
CA GLY A 404 11.22 -26.88 44.67
C GLY A 404 10.06 -27.62 45.33
N TRP A 405 10.31 -28.74 46.03
CA TRP A 405 9.32 -29.43 46.85
C TRP A 405 9.55 -29.13 48.34
N HIS A 406 8.50 -29.19 49.14
CA HIS A 406 8.56 -29.09 50.60
C HIS A 406 7.78 -30.22 51.27
N GLU A 407 8.16 -30.55 52.49
CA GLU A 407 7.55 -31.62 53.28
C GLU A 407 6.14 -31.23 53.75
N PHE A 408 5.20 -32.16 53.66
CA PHE A 408 3.93 -32.08 54.37
C PHE A 408 3.87 -33.03 55.58
N GLU A 409 4.29 -34.28 55.39
CA GLU A 409 4.25 -35.29 56.45
C GLU A 409 5.24 -36.43 56.20
N THR A 410 5.85 -36.97 57.26
CA THR A 410 6.77 -38.11 57.18
C THR A 410 6.31 -39.27 58.06
N TYR A 411 6.39 -40.48 57.50
CA TYR A 411 6.07 -41.74 58.16
C TYR A 411 7.29 -42.65 58.21
N GLY A 412 7.56 -43.25 59.37
CA GLY A 412 8.54 -44.31 59.54
C GLY A 412 7.90 -45.61 60.03
N ARG A 413 8.36 -46.74 59.50
CA ARG A 413 8.05 -48.09 60.02
C ARG A 413 9.30 -48.97 59.98
N GLU A 414 9.62 -49.51 61.13
CA GLU A 414 10.58 -50.59 61.28
C GLU A 414 9.84 -51.94 61.18
N THR A 415 10.34 -52.81 60.33
CA THR A 415 9.86 -54.19 60.17
C THR A 415 10.97 -55.14 60.58
N VAL A 416 10.66 -55.98 61.57
CA VAL A 416 11.56 -57.01 62.10
C VAL A 416 10.99 -58.37 61.72
N VAL A 417 11.66 -59.05 60.78
CA VAL A 417 11.32 -60.43 60.40
C VAL A 417 12.23 -61.35 61.19
N THR A 418 11.65 -62.19 62.03
CA THR A 418 12.35 -63.28 62.73
C THR A 418 11.92 -64.58 62.11
N GLU A 419 12.87 -65.32 61.57
CA GLU A 419 12.62 -66.63 60.96
C GLU A 419 13.41 -67.69 61.73
N ARG A 420 12.74 -68.79 62.05
CA ARG A 420 13.28 -69.90 62.84
C ARG A 420 13.13 -71.18 62.03
N ALA A 421 14.25 -71.77 61.62
CA ALA A 421 14.29 -73.05 60.93
C ALA A 421 14.60 -74.15 61.95
N VAL A 422 13.70 -75.11 62.09
CA VAL A 422 13.77 -76.24 63.04
C VAL A 422 13.94 -77.55 62.25
N GLY A 423 14.91 -78.36 62.66
CA GLY A 423 15.13 -79.71 62.15
C GLY A 423 14.97 -80.71 63.28
N VAL A 424 14.12 -81.71 63.08
CA VAL A 424 13.99 -82.86 63.98
C VAL A 424 14.78 -84.00 63.38
N TRP A 425 15.67 -84.54 64.20
CA TRP A 425 16.61 -85.57 63.82
C TRP A 425 16.32 -86.81 64.65
N GLU A 426 16.41 -87.96 64.01
CA GLU A 426 16.19 -89.24 64.65
C GLU A 426 17.45 -90.09 64.47
N ARG A 427 17.82 -90.81 65.53
CA ARG A 427 18.84 -91.84 65.46
C ARG A 427 18.33 -93.07 66.16
N GLN A 428 18.51 -94.19 65.48
CA GLN A 428 18.27 -95.51 66.02
C GLN A 428 19.54 -95.98 66.76
N VAL A 429 19.39 -96.32 68.03
CA VAL A 429 20.48 -96.86 68.86
C VAL A 429 20.13 -98.29 69.23
N ALA A 430 21.05 -99.22 68.98
CA ALA A 430 20.86 -100.62 69.34
C ALA A 430 21.01 -100.79 70.86
N GLY A 431 19.98 -101.33 71.50
CA GLY A 431 19.96 -101.67 72.91
C GLY A 431 20.60 -103.05 73.18
N PRO A 432 20.86 -103.38 74.46
CA PRO A 432 21.64 -104.57 74.85
C PRO A 432 21.07 -105.91 74.39
N ASN A 433 19.77 -105.95 74.04
CA ASN A 433 19.03 -107.15 73.65
C ASN A 433 18.51 -107.12 72.20
N GLY A 434 19.09 -106.28 71.32
CA GLY A 434 18.63 -106.14 69.93
C GLY A 434 17.39 -105.26 69.73
N SER A 435 16.90 -104.58 70.78
CA SER A 435 15.86 -103.56 70.67
C SER A 435 16.41 -102.29 70.01
N VAL A 436 15.64 -101.67 69.13
CA VAL A 436 16.01 -100.37 68.54
C VAL A 436 15.36 -99.27 69.36
N GLU A 437 16.16 -98.49 70.08
CA GLU A 437 15.69 -97.29 70.75
C GLU A 437 15.79 -96.10 69.79
N VAL A 438 14.66 -95.45 69.58
CA VAL A 438 14.56 -94.26 68.74
C VAL A 438 14.79 -93.03 69.60
N GLN A 439 15.94 -92.38 69.43
CA GLN A 439 16.22 -91.09 70.05
C GLN A 439 15.88 -89.97 69.07
N ARG A 440 15.20 -88.93 69.56
CA ARG A 440 14.89 -87.72 68.79
C ARG A 440 15.60 -86.50 69.38
N ARG A 441 16.19 -85.69 68.50
CA ARG A 441 16.81 -84.42 68.85
C ARG A 441 16.34 -83.32 67.92
N THR A 442 16.01 -82.17 68.50
CA THR A 442 15.61 -80.99 67.74
C THR A 442 16.76 -79.99 67.73
N THR A 443 17.09 -79.46 66.57
CA THR A 443 18.03 -78.33 66.40
C THR A 443 17.30 -77.18 65.72
N ASP A 444 17.58 -75.95 66.11
CA ASP A 444 17.03 -74.77 65.47
C ASP A 444 18.10 -73.74 65.10
N ARG A 445 17.74 -72.87 64.15
CA ARG A 445 18.49 -71.67 63.82
C ARG A 445 17.51 -70.53 63.63
N THR A 446 17.77 -69.41 64.30
CA THR A 446 16.98 -68.18 64.16
C THR A 446 17.80 -67.12 63.45
N GLY A 447 17.21 -66.44 62.48
CA GLY A 447 17.76 -65.22 61.90
C GLY A 447 16.76 -64.08 62.04
N THR A 448 17.28 -62.88 62.23
CA THR A 448 16.48 -61.66 62.35
C THR A 448 16.99 -60.66 61.33
N SER A 449 16.10 -60.17 60.46
CA SER A 449 16.38 -59.04 59.57
C SER A 449 15.55 -57.84 60.00
N ARG A 450 16.17 -56.66 60.05
CA ARG A 450 15.51 -55.39 60.35
C ARG A 450 15.56 -54.48 59.14
N GLN A 451 14.42 -53.89 58.80
CA GLN A 451 14.27 -52.95 57.69
C GLN A 451 13.44 -51.75 58.16
N THR A 452 13.98 -50.55 57.99
CA THR A 452 13.30 -49.29 58.26
C THR A 452 12.90 -48.66 56.95
N VAL A 453 11.60 -48.40 56.79
CA VAL A 453 11.07 -47.66 55.64
C VAL A 453 10.61 -46.29 56.10
N THR A 454 11.15 -45.29 55.42
CA THR A 454 10.77 -43.88 55.56
C THR A 454 10.03 -43.46 54.31
N LEU A 455 8.86 -42.84 54.48
CA LEU A 455 8.03 -42.31 53.40
C LEU A 455 7.61 -40.89 53.78
N ALA A 456 7.92 -39.90 52.97
CA ALA A 456 7.43 -38.54 53.14
C ALA A 456 6.51 -38.13 51.99
N VAL A 457 5.41 -37.47 52.36
CA VAL A 457 4.51 -36.77 51.44
C VAL A 457 5.09 -35.37 51.24
N VAL A 458 5.38 -35.04 49.98
CA VAL A 458 5.94 -33.74 49.61
C VAL A 458 5.03 -33.04 48.60
N GLY A 459 5.04 -31.71 48.61
CA GLY A 459 4.26 -30.90 47.67
C GLY A 459 5.01 -29.71 47.10
N ARG A 460 4.50 -29.17 45.99
CA ARG A 460 4.90 -27.88 45.41
C ARG A 460 3.71 -27.15 44.80
N HIS A 461 3.76 -25.82 44.79
CA HIS A 461 2.66 -24.95 44.41
C HIS A 461 3.08 -23.85 43.43
N ASP A 462 4.24 -23.99 42.78
CA ASP A 462 4.85 -22.97 41.94
C ASP A 462 4.55 -23.18 40.44
N ARG A 463 4.30 -24.41 39.98
CA ARG A 463 4.17 -24.78 38.55
C ARG A 463 2.77 -25.08 38.02
N THR A 464 1.77 -25.12 38.90
CA THR A 464 0.38 -25.47 38.54
C THR A 464 -0.37 -24.37 37.80
N SER A 465 0.19 -23.16 37.69
CA SER A 465 -0.48 -22.01 37.08
C SER A 465 0.44 -21.23 36.14
N PRO A 466 -0.11 -20.44 35.20
CA PRO A 466 0.68 -19.67 34.22
C PRO A 466 1.42 -18.47 34.83
N ALA A 467 1.28 -18.21 36.13
CA ALA A 467 2.04 -17.15 36.78
C ALA A 467 3.55 -17.45 36.76
N PRO A 468 4.41 -16.42 36.70
CA PRO A 468 5.85 -16.60 36.85
C PRO A 468 6.21 -17.44 38.09
N VAL A 469 7.14 -18.39 37.93
CA VAL A 469 7.58 -19.27 39.01
C VAL A 469 8.33 -18.44 40.06
N ARG A 470 7.64 -18.12 41.16
CA ARG A 470 8.15 -17.31 42.30
C ARG A 470 7.63 -17.90 43.62
N PRO A 471 8.36 -17.73 44.74
CA PRO A 471 7.92 -18.26 46.03
C PRO A 471 6.67 -17.53 46.55
N ILE A 472 5.85 -18.25 47.33
CA ILE A 472 4.73 -17.69 48.09
C ILE A 472 5.16 -17.54 49.56
N ARG A 473 5.26 -16.31 50.07
CA ARG A 473 5.83 -16.01 51.40
C ARG A 473 5.05 -16.64 52.55
N ARG A 474 3.72 -16.57 52.50
CA ARG A 474 2.83 -17.03 53.57
C ARG A 474 2.07 -18.29 53.19
N ALA A 475 2.61 -19.15 52.33
CA ALA A 475 1.94 -20.38 51.92
C ALA A 475 1.46 -21.19 53.15
N HIS A 476 0.27 -21.78 53.05
CA HIS A 476 -0.36 -22.61 54.09
C HIS A 476 -0.82 -21.87 55.36
N GLN A 477 -0.63 -20.55 55.44
CA GLN A 477 -1.17 -19.74 56.53
C GLN A 477 -2.59 -19.31 56.20
N ARG A 478 -3.60 -19.95 56.81
CA ARG A 478 -5.02 -19.56 56.69
C ARG A 478 -5.20 -18.13 57.21
N GLY A 479 -6.03 -17.34 56.53
CA GLY A 479 -6.23 -15.92 56.86
C GLY A 479 -5.15 -14.98 56.33
N ALA A 480 -4.06 -15.51 55.75
CA ALA A 480 -3.01 -14.66 55.18
C ALA A 480 -3.32 -14.21 53.74
N GLY A 481 -2.85 -13.00 53.41
CA GLY A 481 -3.00 -12.38 52.10
C GLY A 481 -4.27 -11.53 51.97
N PRO A 482 -4.51 -10.92 50.79
CA PRO A 482 -5.50 -9.86 50.62
C PRO A 482 -6.97 -10.30 50.67
N LEU A 483 -7.25 -11.60 50.70
CA LEU A 483 -8.61 -12.15 50.75
C LEU A 483 -8.90 -12.96 52.03
N GLU A 484 -7.96 -12.99 52.98
CA GLU A 484 -8.10 -13.67 54.28
C GLU A 484 -8.60 -15.14 54.18
N GLY A 485 -8.22 -15.83 53.11
CA GLY A 485 -8.77 -17.14 52.74
C GLY A 485 -7.93 -18.36 53.17
N PRO A 486 -8.22 -19.56 52.60
CA PRO A 486 -7.54 -20.82 52.95
C PRO A 486 -6.05 -20.82 52.61
N ASN A 487 -5.63 -20.10 51.55
CA ASN A 487 -4.24 -19.87 51.18
C ASN A 487 -3.37 -21.16 51.16
N LEU A 488 -3.93 -22.21 50.54
CA LEU A 488 -3.34 -23.56 50.44
C LEU A 488 -3.19 -24.30 51.78
N ALA A 489 -3.79 -23.84 52.89
CA ALA A 489 -3.65 -24.47 54.21
C ALA A 489 -4.06 -25.95 54.22
N ASP A 490 -5.03 -26.32 53.40
CA ASP A 490 -5.57 -27.69 53.36
C ASP A 490 -4.72 -28.64 52.51
N ALA A 491 -3.61 -28.15 51.92
CA ALA A 491 -2.72 -28.93 51.07
C ALA A 491 -2.22 -30.20 51.75
N ARG A 492 -1.83 -30.11 53.03
CA ARG A 492 -1.30 -31.25 53.79
C ARG A 492 -2.35 -32.35 53.96
N GLU A 493 -3.56 -31.99 54.38
CA GLU A 493 -4.65 -32.93 54.62
C GLU A 493 -5.06 -33.62 53.31
N ARG A 494 -5.28 -32.83 52.26
CA ARG A 494 -5.67 -33.35 50.94
C ARG A 494 -4.59 -34.22 50.30
N ALA A 495 -3.31 -33.88 50.49
CA ALA A 495 -2.19 -34.69 50.02
C ALA A 495 -2.17 -36.06 50.72
N ARG A 496 -2.39 -36.09 52.04
CA ARG A 496 -2.48 -37.33 52.82
C ARG A 496 -3.66 -38.18 52.38
N GLU A 497 -4.85 -37.60 52.25
CA GLU A 497 -6.04 -38.32 51.75
C GLU A 497 -5.76 -39.00 50.41
N ARG A 498 -5.17 -38.23 49.48
CA ARG A 498 -4.92 -38.69 48.12
C ARG A 498 -3.83 -39.74 48.01
N LEU A 499 -2.75 -39.62 48.77
CA LEU A 499 -1.53 -40.44 48.61
C LEU A 499 -1.41 -41.57 49.63
N ILE A 500 -2.04 -41.45 50.79
CA ILE A 500 -1.91 -42.41 51.90
C ILE A 500 -3.24 -43.10 52.16
N ASP A 501 -4.29 -42.33 52.45
CA ASP A 501 -5.56 -42.92 52.88
C ASP A 501 -6.26 -43.67 51.73
N SER A 502 -6.18 -43.14 50.50
CA SER A 502 -6.67 -43.82 49.29
C SER A 502 -5.99 -45.18 49.02
N GLN A 503 -4.80 -45.41 49.56
CA GLN A 503 -4.05 -46.66 49.42
C GLN A 503 -4.38 -47.69 50.53
N GLY A 504 -5.39 -47.42 51.37
CA GLY A 504 -5.70 -48.24 52.55
C GLY A 504 -5.01 -47.76 53.82
N GLY A 505 -4.52 -46.52 53.83
CA GLY A 505 -3.91 -45.85 54.99
C GLY A 505 -2.42 -46.12 55.16
N ARG A 506 -1.84 -45.52 56.21
CA ARG A 506 -0.40 -45.51 56.50
C ARG A 506 0.26 -46.90 56.42
N SER A 507 -0.37 -47.93 56.98
CA SER A 507 0.20 -49.28 57.01
C SER A 507 0.34 -49.87 55.61
N ALA A 508 -0.68 -49.72 54.78
CA ALA A 508 -0.69 -50.21 53.41
C ALA A 508 0.31 -49.45 52.53
N ALA A 509 0.37 -48.11 52.66
CA ALA A 509 1.33 -47.29 51.92
C ALA A 509 2.81 -47.63 52.25
N LEU A 510 3.12 -47.86 53.54
CA LEU A 510 4.47 -48.26 53.97
C LEU A 510 4.80 -49.70 53.54
N GLU A 511 3.81 -50.60 53.54
CA GLU A 511 4.01 -51.98 53.08
C GLU A 511 4.17 -52.05 51.55
N TYR A 512 3.43 -51.24 50.80
CA TYR A 512 3.64 -51.06 49.37
C TYR A 512 5.06 -50.55 49.09
N ALA A 513 5.53 -49.55 49.84
CA ALA A 513 6.87 -49.00 49.68
C ALA A 513 7.99 -50.01 49.96
N VAL A 514 7.77 -51.00 50.83
CA VAL A 514 8.70 -52.12 51.07
C VAL A 514 8.83 -53.03 49.85
N HIS A 515 7.72 -53.34 49.19
CA HIS A 515 7.67 -54.34 48.12
C HIS A 515 7.96 -53.75 46.73
N SER A 516 7.41 -52.58 46.45
CA SER A 516 7.41 -51.96 45.12
C SER A 516 8.21 -50.65 45.06
N GLY A 517 8.69 -50.15 46.20
CA GLY A 517 9.25 -48.80 46.33
C GLY A 517 8.18 -47.72 46.54
N PRO A 518 8.58 -46.50 46.95
CA PRO A 518 7.65 -45.39 47.17
C PRO A 518 6.98 -44.98 45.85
N ASN A 519 5.68 -44.68 45.89
CA ASN A 519 4.97 -44.18 44.71
C ASN A 519 5.41 -42.74 44.39
N SER A 520 6.24 -42.60 43.36
CA SER A 520 6.81 -41.31 42.94
C SER A 520 5.93 -40.52 41.97
N ASP A 521 4.75 -41.02 41.62
CA ASP A 521 3.85 -40.35 40.67
C ASP A 521 3.41 -38.99 41.20
N VAL A 522 3.47 -37.99 40.30
CA VAL A 522 3.02 -36.63 40.60
C VAL A 522 1.52 -36.55 40.42
N HIS A 523 0.82 -36.12 41.47
CA HIS A 523 -0.61 -35.88 41.44
C HIS A 523 -0.90 -34.40 41.68
N THR A 524 -1.76 -33.81 40.86
CA THR A 524 -2.27 -32.45 41.09
C THR A 524 -3.56 -32.51 41.89
N ILE A 525 -3.65 -31.71 42.95
CA ILE A 525 -4.81 -31.61 43.82
C ILE A 525 -5.28 -30.16 43.85
N GLU A 526 -6.55 -29.95 43.51
CA GLU A 526 -7.24 -28.68 43.67
C GLU A 526 -7.60 -28.45 45.16
N LEU A 527 -7.37 -27.22 45.65
CA LEU A 527 -7.66 -26.80 47.03
C LEU A 527 -8.78 -25.75 47.08
N GLU A 528 -9.21 -25.42 48.30
CA GLU A 528 -10.28 -24.46 48.55
C GLU A 528 -9.92 -23.04 48.05
N VAL A 529 -10.82 -22.44 47.28
CA VAL A 529 -10.68 -21.09 46.70
C VAL A 529 -11.64 -20.11 47.41
N PRO A 530 -11.18 -18.90 47.79
CA PRO A 530 -12.06 -17.87 48.36
C PRO A 530 -13.20 -17.49 47.40
N ALA A 531 -14.43 -17.40 47.90
CA ALA A 531 -15.61 -17.10 47.08
C ALA A 531 -15.54 -15.75 46.33
N ASN A 532 -14.79 -14.78 46.85
CA ASN A 532 -14.59 -13.46 46.24
C ASN A 532 -13.35 -13.36 45.32
N ALA A 533 -12.57 -14.44 45.14
CA ALA A 533 -11.32 -14.42 44.38
C ALA A 533 -11.54 -14.01 42.91
N SER A 534 -12.59 -14.52 42.27
CA SER A 534 -12.90 -14.23 40.87
C SER A 534 -13.35 -12.78 40.64
N GLU A 535 -14.13 -12.20 41.57
CA GLU A 535 -14.49 -10.79 41.49
C GLU A 535 -13.28 -9.87 41.73
N TRP A 536 -12.42 -10.23 42.69
CA TRP A 536 -11.20 -9.48 42.96
C TRP A 536 -10.23 -9.50 41.77
N ALA A 537 -9.98 -10.67 41.18
CA ALA A 537 -9.17 -10.81 39.98
C ALA A 537 -9.77 -10.06 38.78
N TYR A 538 -11.10 -10.09 38.62
CA TYR A 538 -11.79 -9.35 37.56
C TYR A 538 -11.57 -7.82 37.67
N ARG A 539 -11.72 -7.24 38.87
CA ARG A 539 -11.55 -5.80 39.08
C ARG A 539 -10.11 -5.35 38.76
N ASP A 540 -9.12 -6.16 39.10
CA ASP A 540 -7.73 -5.92 38.72
C ASP A 540 -7.53 -5.97 37.19
N LEU A 541 -8.12 -6.99 36.56
CA LEU A 541 -8.11 -7.18 35.12
C LEU A 541 -8.70 -5.99 34.35
N MET A 542 -9.71 -5.31 34.88
CA MET A 542 -10.27 -4.09 34.26
C MET A 542 -9.19 -3.03 34.05
N GLY A 543 -8.35 -2.78 35.07
CA GLY A 543 -7.25 -1.82 34.96
C GLY A 543 -6.15 -2.28 34.00
N VAL A 544 -5.85 -3.59 33.99
CA VAL A 544 -4.91 -4.16 33.02
C VAL A 544 -5.43 -4.04 31.59
N ARG A 545 -6.71 -4.30 31.36
CA ARG A 545 -7.37 -4.15 30.05
C ARG A 545 -7.17 -2.75 29.50
N GLU A 546 -7.41 -1.70 30.29
CA GLU A 546 -7.23 -0.31 29.82
C GLU A 546 -5.77 0.00 29.46
N ARG A 547 -4.80 -0.50 30.24
CA ARG A 547 -3.37 -0.35 29.90
C ARG A 547 -2.99 -1.10 28.63
N VAL A 548 -3.56 -2.28 28.40
CA VAL A 548 -3.34 -3.05 27.16
C VAL A 548 -4.00 -2.35 25.97
N ARG A 549 -5.21 -1.80 26.13
CA ARG A 549 -5.93 -1.04 25.10
C ARG A 549 -5.09 0.13 24.59
N SER A 550 -4.38 0.82 25.49
CA SER A 550 -3.52 1.97 25.16
C SER A 550 -2.16 1.62 24.55
N VAL A 551 -1.79 0.33 24.45
CA VAL A 551 -0.55 -0.04 23.73
C VAL A 551 -0.77 0.24 22.25
N ALA A 552 0.14 1.02 21.66
CA ALA A 552 -0.01 1.46 20.28
C ALA A 552 1.30 1.51 19.51
N VAL A 553 1.16 1.62 18.18
CA VAL A 553 2.27 1.75 17.24
C VAL A 553 1.96 2.86 16.24
N GLU A 554 3.00 3.60 15.88
CA GLU A 554 2.93 4.66 14.87
C GLU A 554 3.17 4.07 13.47
N VAL A 555 2.30 4.38 12.52
CA VAL A 555 2.35 3.88 11.15
C VAL A 555 2.09 4.99 10.14
N ARG A 556 2.73 4.91 8.98
CA ARG A 556 2.46 5.83 7.85
C ARG A 556 1.22 5.37 7.11
N GLN A 557 0.32 6.29 6.80
CA GLN A 557 -0.95 5.95 6.16
C GLN A 557 -0.76 5.28 4.80
N GLY A 558 0.10 5.82 3.93
CA GLY A 558 0.35 5.25 2.59
C GLY A 558 0.86 3.81 2.64
N ARG A 559 1.73 3.50 3.60
CA ARG A 559 2.26 2.14 3.81
C ARG A 559 1.21 1.18 4.38
N VAL A 560 0.27 1.70 5.15
CA VAL A 560 -0.87 0.91 5.63
C VAL A 560 -1.83 0.61 4.49
N GLY A 561 -2.19 1.58 3.65
CA GLY A 561 -3.10 1.37 2.52
C GLY A 561 -2.54 0.48 1.41
N SER A 562 -1.22 0.55 1.15
CA SER A 562 -0.51 -0.30 0.17
C SER A 562 -0.10 -1.69 0.72
N TYR A 563 -0.60 -2.07 1.90
CA TYR A 563 -0.25 -3.33 2.58
C TYR A 563 1.24 -3.55 2.88
N GLU A 564 2.10 -2.53 2.70
CA GLU A 564 3.52 -2.59 3.06
C GLU A 564 3.71 -2.72 4.59
N SER A 565 2.83 -2.08 5.37
CA SER A 565 2.81 -2.18 6.83
C SER A 565 1.78 -3.18 7.36
N ASN A 566 2.19 -3.94 8.38
CA ASN A 566 1.33 -4.87 9.14
C ASN A 566 1.19 -4.40 10.61
N PRO A 567 0.23 -3.49 10.91
CA PRO A 567 0.03 -2.96 12.26
C PRO A 567 -0.25 -4.05 13.32
N PRO A 568 -1.07 -5.10 13.09
CA PRO A 568 -1.25 -6.18 14.07
C PRO A 568 0.06 -6.88 14.47
N ALA A 569 0.97 -7.14 13.51
CA ALA A 569 2.27 -7.71 13.82
C ALA A 569 3.14 -6.77 14.67
N ALA A 570 3.12 -5.47 14.36
CA ALA A 570 3.82 -4.45 15.13
C ALA A 570 3.25 -4.33 16.55
N LEU A 571 1.92 -4.40 16.72
CA LEU A 571 1.25 -4.42 18.01
C LEU A 571 1.57 -5.67 18.82
N ALA A 572 1.62 -6.85 18.21
CA ALA A 572 2.01 -8.08 18.91
C ALA A 572 3.42 -7.96 19.51
N ARG A 573 4.35 -7.34 18.76
CA ARG A 573 5.70 -7.05 19.27
C ARG A 573 5.68 -5.98 20.37
N ALA A 574 4.84 -4.95 20.24
CA ALA A 574 4.71 -3.91 21.26
C ALA A 574 4.16 -4.48 22.58
N VAL A 575 3.11 -5.31 22.53
CA VAL A 575 2.55 -5.99 23.70
C VAL A 575 3.57 -6.96 24.33
N GLU A 576 4.36 -7.67 23.52
CA GLU A 576 5.42 -8.55 24.02
C GLU A 576 6.50 -7.77 24.78
N ARG A 577 6.95 -6.61 24.25
CA ARG A 577 7.92 -5.74 24.94
C ARG A 577 7.39 -5.21 26.26
N GLU A 578 6.10 -4.88 26.30
CA GLU A 578 5.41 -4.36 27.48
C GLU A 578 4.98 -5.45 28.46
N ARG A 579 5.12 -6.74 28.10
CA ARG A 579 4.54 -7.89 28.81
C ARG A 579 4.93 -7.92 30.28
N THR A 580 6.22 -7.77 30.61
CA THR A 580 6.69 -7.78 32.00
C THR A 580 6.08 -6.66 32.84
N ARG A 581 5.95 -5.45 32.27
CA ARG A 581 5.33 -4.28 32.92
C ARG A 581 3.81 -4.45 33.08
N LEU A 582 3.14 -5.06 32.11
CA LEU A 582 1.70 -5.32 32.14
C LEU A 582 1.33 -6.44 33.13
N ILE A 583 2.18 -7.47 33.25
CA ILE A 583 2.03 -8.52 34.27
C ILE A 583 2.29 -7.94 35.66
N ASP A 584 3.37 -7.17 35.83
CA ASP A 584 3.78 -6.56 37.10
C ASP A 584 3.81 -7.58 38.24
N ALA A 585 4.56 -8.67 38.02
CA ALA A 585 4.70 -9.75 38.98
C ALA A 585 5.73 -9.37 40.06
N PRO A 586 5.39 -9.49 41.36
CA PRO A 586 6.35 -9.26 42.44
C PRO A 586 7.44 -10.34 42.42
N SER A 587 8.58 -10.04 43.06
CA SER A 587 9.68 -11.00 43.24
C SER A 587 9.29 -12.24 44.06
N SER A 588 8.23 -12.12 44.86
CA SER A 588 7.58 -13.20 45.60
C SER A 588 6.11 -12.85 45.84
N TYR A 589 5.22 -13.84 45.81
CA TYR A 589 3.81 -13.64 46.09
C TYR A 589 3.54 -13.59 47.59
N ASP A 590 2.61 -12.73 48.02
CA ASP A 590 2.20 -12.66 49.43
C ASP A 590 1.40 -13.90 49.85
N GLY A 591 0.48 -14.34 48.99
CA GLY A 591 -0.32 -15.56 49.16
C GLY A 591 -0.81 -16.11 47.81
N ALA A 592 -1.52 -17.24 47.84
CA ALA A 592 -2.09 -17.88 46.65
C ALA A 592 -3.06 -16.97 45.88
N ALA A 593 -3.82 -16.11 46.58
CA ALA A 593 -4.66 -15.09 45.96
C ALA A 593 -3.83 -14.16 45.04
N THR A 594 -2.72 -13.61 45.53
CA THR A 594 -1.85 -12.73 44.73
C THR A 594 -1.26 -13.47 43.52
N LYS A 595 -0.85 -14.73 43.69
CA LYS A 595 -0.40 -15.58 42.57
C LYS A 595 -1.51 -15.76 41.54
N ALA A 596 -2.73 -16.07 41.99
CA ALA A 596 -3.90 -16.27 41.13
C ALA A 596 -4.25 -15.01 40.33
N ARG A 597 -4.25 -13.83 40.96
CA ARG A 597 -4.46 -12.55 40.26
C ARG A 597 -3.43 -12.33 39.15
N ILE A 598 -2.15 -12.57 39.43
CA ILE A 598 -1.08 -12.44 38.42
C ILE A 598 -1.22 -13.49 37.32
N ALA A 599 -1.57 -14.73 37.65
CA ALA A 599 -1.84 -15.79 36.67
C ALA A 599 -2.97 -15.39 35.70
N VAL A 600 -4.03 -14.78 36.23
CA VAL A 600 -5.15 -14.28 35.42
C VAL A 600 -4.72 -13.15 34.48
N ARG A 601 -3.81 -12.26 34.88
CA ARG A 601 -3.20 -11.25 33.98
C ARG A 601 -2.45 -11.92 32.83
N VAL A 602 -1.66 -12.95 33.12
CA VAL A 602 -0.91 -13.72 32.12
C VAL A 602 -1.85 -14.36 31.11
N ALA A 603 -2.88 -15.07 31.58
CA ALA A 603 -3.87 -15.74 30.74
C ALA A 603 -4.62 -14.76 29.80
N TYR A 604 -4.86 -13.54 30.27
CA TYR A 604 -5.43 -12.47 29.44
C TYR A 604 -4.44 -11.97 28.36
N LEU A 605 -3.20 -11.67 28.74
CA LEU A 605 -2.18 -11.20 27.80
C LEU A 605 -1.85 -12.25 26.72
N ASP A 606 -1.87 -13.53 27.06
CA ASP A 606 -1.70 -14.62 26.09
C ASP A 606 -2.81 -14.64 25.04
N ARG A 607 -4.06 -14.40 25.44
CA ARG A 607 -5.18 -14.26 24.50
C ARG A 607 -5.06 -13.01 23.63
N VAL A 608 -4.61 -11.89 24.18
CA VAL A 608 -4.33 -10.67 23.40
C VAL A 608 -3.26 -10.96 22.34
N GLN A 609 -2.17 -11.61 22.74
CA GLN A 609 -1.05 -11.94 21.87
C GLN A 609 -1.46 -12.91 20.76
N ALA A 610 -2.22 -13.96 21.11
CA ALA A 610 -2.77 -14.92 20.13
C ALA A 610 -3.66 -14.22 19.10
N ARG A 611 -4.56 -13.33 19.55
CA ARG A 611 -5.44 -12.58 18.63
C ARG A 611 -4.67 -11.60 17.74
N LEU A 612 -3.65 -10.91 18.25
CA LEU A 612 -2.83 -10.01 17.43
C LEU A 612 -2.03 -10.78 16.37
N ARG A 613 -1.50 -11.96 16.71
CA ARG A 613 -0.82 -12.86 15.76
C ARG A 613 -1.77 -13.38 14.69
N ALA A 614 -2.93 -13.91 15.07
CA ALA A 614 -3.95 -14.35 14.11
C ALA A 614 -4.39 -13.23 13.15
N ARG A 615 -4.53 -12.00 13.66
CA ARG A 615 -4.83 -10.82 12.82
C ARG A 615 -3.67 -10.41 11.92
N ALA A 616 -2.44 -10.60 12.37
CA ALA A 616 -1.26 -10.34 11.56
C ALA A 616 -1.19 -11.32 10.37
N ASP A 617 -1.55 -12.58 10.61
CA ASP A 617 -1.59 -13.63 9.60
C ASP A 617 -2.74 -13.41 8.61
N ASP A 618 -3.96 -13.09 9.09
CA ASP A 618 -5.11 -12.69 8.25
C ASP A 618 -4.79 -11.48 7.35
N ARG A 619 -4.05 -10.49 7.86
CA ARG A 619 -3.63 -9.36 7.03
C ARG A 619 -2.64 -9.74 5.92
N ARG A 620 -1.79 -10.76 6.13
CA ARG A 620 -0.91 -11.24 5.06
C ARG A 620 -1.73 -11.89 3.95
N GLY A 621 -2.68 -12.76 4.30
CA GLY A 621 -3.57 -13.38 3.30
C GLY A 621 -4.40 -12.36 2.50
N ARG A 622 -4.86 -11.27 3.13
CA ARG A 622 -5.56 -10.18 2.41
C ARG A 622 -4.65 -9.32 1.52
N ALA A 623 -3.34 -9.33 1.75
CA ALA A 623 -2.41 -8.60 0.89
C ALA A 623 -2.38 -9.23 -0.50
N ASP A 624 -2.46 -10.56 -0.57
CA ASP A 624 -2.48 -11.33 -1.82
C ASP A 624 -3.76 -11.03 -2.59
N ALA A 625 -4.93 -11.15 -1.95
CA ALA A 625 -6.22 -10.82 -2.57
C ALA A 625 -6.34 -9.32 -2.96
N PHE A 626 -5.62 -8.43 -2.28
CA PHE A 626 -5.51 -7.01 -2.69
C PHE A 626 -4.65 -6.87 -3.94
N GLY A 627 -3.57 -7.64 -4.06
CA GLY A 627 -2.75 -7.74 -5.26
C GLY A 627 -3.56 -8.21 -6.47
N ASP A 628 -4.30 -9.31 -6.32
CA ASP A 628 -5.14 -9.88 -7.40
C ASP A 628 -6.14 -8.85 -7.96
N ARG A 629 -6.71 -8.00 -7.09
CA ARG A 629 -7.62 -6.91 -7.51
C ARG A 629 -6.92 -5.77 -8.24
N LEU A 630 -5.67 -5.48 -7.90
CA LEU A 630 -4.89 -4.51 -8.65
C LEU A 630 -4.55 -5.06 -10.03
N ASP A 631 -4.21 -6.35 -10.12
CA ASP A 631 -3.87 -7.02 -11.38
C ASP A 631 -5.07 -7.00 -12.35
N GLU A 632 -6.28 -7.25 -11.85
CA GLU A 632 -7.53 -7.11 -12.62
C GLU A 632 -7.79 -5.68 -13.11
N ALA A 633 -7.39 -4.68 -12.33
CA ALA A 633 -7.50 -3.27 -12.71
C ALA A 633 -6.41 -2.82 -13.72
N GLY A 634 -5.45 -3.71 -14.06
CA GLY A 634 -4.34 -3.42 -14.97
C GLY A 634 -3.10 -2.82 -14.31
N THR A 635 -2.96 -2.94 -12.99
CA THR A 635 -1.79 -2.47 -12.23
C THR A 635 -1.31 -3.53 -11.25
N SER A 636 -0.33 -3.25 -10.40
CA SER A 636 0.13 -4.20 -9.38
C SER A 636 0.38 -3.52 -8.05
N ILE A 637 0.49 -4.31 -6.97
CA ILE A 637 0.87 -3.79 -5.65
C ILE A 637 2.27 -3.18 -5.66
N GLU A 638 3.16 -3.66 -6.53
CA GLU A 638 4.51 -3.12 -6.71
C GLU A 638 4.46 -1.76 -7.39
N THR A 639 3.74 -1.62 -8.51
CA THR A 639 3.53 -0.32 -9.18
C THR A 639 2.89 0.71 -8.26
N LEU A 640 1.92 0.30 -7.41
CA LEU A 640 1.34 1.18 -6.41
C LEU A 640 2.39 1.69 -5.40
N ARG A 641 3.30 0.82 -4.93
CA ARG A 641 4.37 1.18 -3.98
C ARG A 641 5.45 2.03 -4.64
N GLU A 642 5.83 1.71 -5.87
CA GLU A 642 6.75 2.53 -6.66
C GLU A 642 6.20 3.95 -6.89
N GLY A 643 4.93 4.09 -7.24
CA GLY A 643 4.26 5.39 -7.33
C GLY A 643 4.20 6.12 -5.98
N LEU A 644 3.98 5.37 -4.88
CA LEU A 644 4.01 5.90 -3.52
C LEU A 644 5.41 6.46 -3.15
N ASP A 645 6.50 5.87 -3.64
CA ASP A 645 7.86 6.35 -3.35
C ASP A 645 8.30 7.45 -4.35
N ALA A 646 7.92 7.31 -5.63
CA ALA A 646 8.34 8.21 -6.70
C ALA A 646 7.74 9.62 -6.58
N ARG A 647 6.58 9.78 -5.94
CA ARG A 647 5.96 11.11 -5.70
C ARG A 647 6.80 12.05 -4.85
N GLY A 648 7.73 11.52 -4.04
CA GLY A 648 8.52 12.30 -3.09
C GLY A 648 9.73 13.01 -3.73
N ARG A 649 9.98 12.83 -5.03
CA ARG A 649 11.15 13.39 -5.69
C ARG A 649 10.87 14.84 -6.13
N PRO A 650 11.78 15.78 -5.84
CA PRO A 650 11.58 17.17 -6.21
C PRO A 650 11.53 17.34 -7.73
N PRO A 651 10.74 18.32 -8.24
CA PRO A 651 10.78 18.68 -9.65
C PRO A 651 12.18 19.18 -10.04
N SER A 652 12.56 18.93 -11.29
CA SER A 652 13.82 19.42 -11.84
C SER A 652 13.80 20.95 -11.99
N ASP A 653 14.95 21.57 -11.85
CA ASP A 653 15.14 22.96 -12.29
C ASP A 653 14.93 23.07 -13.80
N ARG A 654 14.44 24.24 -14.22
CA ARG A 654 14.27 24.60 -15.63
C ARG A 654 15.59 24.40 -16.39
N GLN A 655 15.52 23.87 -17.60
CA GLN A 655 16.71 23.78 -18.45
C GLN A 655 17.38 25.16 -18.59
N PRO A 656 18.72 25.22 -18.58
CA PRO A 656 19.45 26.45 -18.84
C PRO A 656 19.04 27.06 -20.19
N ARG A 657 19.05 28.39 -20.25
CA ARG A 657 18.94 29.12 -21.51
C ARG A 657 20.13 28.74 -22.38
N LEU A 658 19.87 28.49 -23.66
CA LEU A 658 20.93 28.21 -24.64
C LEU A 658 21.57 29.54 -25.02
N ASP A 659 22.90 29.61 -24.90
CA ASP A 659 23.70 30.74 -25.35
C ASP A 659 24.92 30.21 -26.09
N GLY A 660 25.15 30.70 -27.30
CA GLY A 660 26.18 30.14 -28.16
C GLY A 660 26.69 31.11 -29.21
N VAL A 661 27.31 30.58 -30.27
CA VAL A 661 28.07 31.40 -31.24
C VAL A 661 27.21 32.48 -31.91
N GLY A 662 25.90 32.24 -32.05
CA GLY A 662 24.93 33.18 -32.59
C GLY A 662 24.23 34.09 -31.56
N GLY A 663 24.66 34.05 -30.31
CA GLY A 663 23.97 34.66 -29.16
C GLY A 663 22.82 33.80 -28.62
N PRO A 664 21.96 34.39 -27.76
CA PRO A 664 20.90 33.66 -27.08
C PRO A 664 19.91 33.01 -28.05
N VAL A 665 19.55 31.75 -27.76
CA VAL A 665 18.54 30.98 -28.49
C VAL A 665 17.36 30.68 -27.58
N ALA A 666 16.17 31.06 -28.03
CA ALA A 666 14.91 30.73 -27.38
C ALA A 666 14.18 29.63 -28.16
N LEU A 667 13.93 28.52 -27.47
CA LEU A 667 13.08 27.42 -27.95
C LEU A 667 11.73 27.53 -27.24
N THR A 668 10.65 27.53 -28.02
CA THR A 668 9.27 27.56 -27.51
C THR A 668 8.44 26.47 -28.18
N ALA A 669 7.83 25.60 -27.38
CA ALA A 669 6.89 24.61 -27.88
C ALA A 669 5.67 25.29 -28.52
N ASP A 670 5.19 24.70 -29.61
CA ASP A 670 4.03 25.14 -30.40
C ASP A 670 3.29 23.88 -30.86
N GLY A 671 2.42 23.38 -29.98
CA GLY A 671 1.64 22.17 -30.22
C GLY A 671 0.33 22.50 -30.93
N ALA A 672 -0.11 21.59 -31.80
CA ALA A 672 -1.40 21.65 -32.46
C ALA A 672 -2.13 20.30 -32.23
N PRO A 673 -3.18 20.25 -31.39
CA PRO A 673 -3.66 21.35 -30.56
C PRO A 673 -2.70 21.65 -29.38
N ALA A 674 -2.71 22.90 -28.92
CA ALA A 674 -1.85 23.36 -27.82
C ALA A 674 -2.26 22.79 -26.44
N TYR A 675 -3.49 22.30 -26.32
CA TYR A 675 -4.04 21.59 -25.16
C TYR A 675 -4.71 20.32 -25.68
N LEU A 676 -4.29 19.16 -25.18
CA LEU A 676 -4.83 17.88 -25.61
C LEU A 676 -6.14 17.62 -24.86
N THR A 677 -7.26 17.89 -25.53
CA THR A 677 -8.60 17.69 -24.97
C THR A 677 -9.08 16.25 -25.16
N GLN A 678 -10.01 15.82 -24.29
CA GLN A 678 -10.71 14.53 -24.41
C GLN A 678 -11.90 14.58 -25.36
N ALA A 679 -12.29 15.77 -25.82
CA ALA A 679 -13.30 15.93 -26.84
C ALA A 679 -12.70 15.71 -28.23
N SER A 680 -13.52 15.25 -29.17
CA SER A 680 -13.15 15.24 -30.58
C SER A 680 -12.98 16.69 -31.07
N LEU A 681 -11.93 16.93 -31.85
CA LEU A 681 -11.63 18.18 -32.53
C LEU A 681 -11.71 17.97 -34.05
N SER A 682 -12.06 19.03 -34.77
CA SER A 682 -12.14 19.08 -36.23
C SER A 682 -11.14 20.07 -36.83
N HIS A 683 -11.06 20.11 -38.16
CA HIS A 683 -10.27 21.13 -38.89
C HIS A 683 -10.64 22.57 -38.51
N ASP A 684 -11.92 22.83 -38.18
CA ASP A 684 -12.40 24.16 -37.78
C ASP A 684 -11.88 24.57 -36.39
N ASP A 685 -11.55 23.60 -35.53
CA ASP A 685 -10.99 23.84 -34.20
C ASP A 685 -9.47 24.05 -34.23
N ASP A 686 -8.76 23.26 -35.05
CA ASP A 686 -7.32 23.41 -35.30
C ASP A 686 -6.98 23.01 -36.75
N PRO A 687 -6.39 23.90 -37.57
CA PRO A 687 -6.06 23.62 -38.97
C PRO A 687 -5.07 22.48 -39.19
N ALA A 688 -4.33 22.05 -38.15
CA ALA A 688 -3.45 20.89 -38.23
C ALA A 688 -4.21 19.55 -38.27
N ILE A 689 -5.53 19.56 -38.06
CA ILE A 689 -6.40 18.38 -38.10
C ILE A 689 -7.08 18.33 -39.47
N GLU A 690 -7.00 17.22 -40.19
CA GLU A 690 -7.63 17.11 -41.51
C GLU A 690 -9.14 16.81 -41.42
N ASN A 691 -9.51 15.80 -40.63
CA ASN A 691 -10.90 15.34 -40.46
C ASN A 691 -11.36 15.56 -39.02
N SER A 692 -11.18 14.53 -38.17
CA SER A 692 -11.39 14.56 -36.74
C SER A 692 -10.14 14.06 -36.02
N SER A 693 -9.96 14.48 -34.77
CA SER A 693 -8.89 13.99 -33.90
C SER A 693 -9.35 13.91 -32.46
N ARG A 694 -8.85 12.92 -31.72
CA ARG A 694 -9.01 12.78 -30.27
C ARG A 694 -7.64 12.92 -29.61
N PRO A 695 -7.19 14.15 -29.30
CA PRO A 695 -5.80 14.40 -28.92
C PRO A 695 -5.39 13.74 -27.59
N LEU A 696 -6.34 13.51 -26.68
CA LEU A 696 -6.13 12.80 -25.42
C LEU A 696 -7.28 11.83 -25.15
N VAL A 697 -6.95 10.59 -24.81
CA VAL A 697 -7.91 9.63 -24.24
C VAL A 697 -7.45 9.22 -22.85
N ALA A 698 -8.40 8.95 -21.96
CA ALA A 698 -8.14 8.56 -20.58
C ALA A 698 -9.06 7.41 -20.16
N ARG A 699 -8.49 6.50 -19.39
CA ARG A 699 -9.19 5.45 -18.67
C ARG A 699 -8.83 5.57 -17.20
N ASN A 700 -9.84 5.59 -16.35
CA ASN A 700 -9.68 5.68 -14.91
C ASN A 700 -10.49 4.56 -14.25
N VAL A 701 -9.78 3.68 -13.55
CA VAL A 701 -10.33 2.52 -12.86
C VAL A 701 -10.29 2.78 -11.36
N ASN A 702 -11.45 2.88 -10.73
CA ASN A 702 -11.58 2.86 -9.27
C ASN A 702 -11.69 1.41 -8.80
N VAL A 703 -10.62 0.95 -8.15
CA VAL A 703 -10.41 -0.46 -7.80
C VAL A 703 -11.43 -0.94 -6.75
N PHE A 704 -11.79 -0.09 -5.77
CA PHE A 704 -12.72 -0.46 -4.70
C PHE A 704 -14.00 0.38 -4.75
N THR A 705 -14.80 0.14 -5.79
CA THR A 705 -16.17 0.64 -5.87
C THR A 705 -17.13 -0.17 -5.00
N VAL A 706 -18.15 0.51 -4.49
CA VAL A 706 -19.26 -0.11 -3.77
C VAL A 706 -20.53 0.07 -4.60
N PRO A 707 -21.38 -0.97 -4.72
CA PRO A 707 -21.18 -2.33 -4.24
C PRO A 707 -20.62 -3.19 -5.38
N HIS A 708 -19.33 -3.52 -5.35
CA HIS A 708 -18.63 -4.68 -5.95
C HIS A 708 -19.15 -5.38 -7.25
N GLN A 709 -19.93 -4.73 -8.12
CA GLN A 709 -20.83 -5.30 -9.14
C GLN A 709 -20.19 -6.06 -10.31
N THR A 710 -18.91 -6.41 -10.30
CA THR A 710 -18.28 -6.89 -11.56
C THR A 710 -17.27 -8.02 -11.41
N VAL A 711 -17.06 -8.56 -10.21
CA VAL A 711 -16.00 -9.58 -10.03
C VAL A 711 -16.57 -10.81 -9.35
N SER A 712 -16.20 -11.98 -9.90
CA SER A 712 -16.49 -13.31 -9.35
C SER A 712 -16.41 -13.34 -7.81
N ASP A 713 -17.46 -13.85 -7.17
CA ASP A 713 -17.68 -13.85 -5.72
C ASP A 713 -16.46 -14.34 -4.91
N SER A 714 -15.67 -15.27 -5.46
CA SER A 714 -14.51 -15.88 -4.80
C SER A 714 -13.38 -14.92 -4.41
N LEU A 715 -13.14 -13.84 -5.18
CA LEU A 715 -12.06 -12.87 -4.90
C LEU A 715 -12.52 -11.75 -3.95
N VAL A 716 -13.84 -11.49 -3.85
CA VAL A 716 -14.41 -10.58 -2.85
C VAL A 716 -14.29 -11.22 -1.46
N ASP A 717 -14.59 -12.52 -1.35
CA ASP A 717 -14.53 -13.27 -0.09
C ASP A 717 -13.12 -13.27 0.54
N GLY A 718 -12.06 -13.32 -0.27
CA GLY A 718 -10.67 -13.25 0.22
C GLY A 718 -10.31 -11.92 0.90
N LEU A 719 -10.83 -10.79 0.41
CA LEU A 719 -10.54 -9.45 0.95
C LEU A 719 -11.40 -9.09 2.17
N PHE A 720 -12.65 -9.55 2.19
CA PHE A 720 -13.62 -9.20 3.24
C PHE A 720 -13.85 -10.33 4.27
N GLY A 721 -13.33 -11.54 3.99
CA GLY A 721 -13.61 -12.83 4.65
C GLY A 721 -14.90 -13.47 4.10
N ASP A 722 -15.09 -14.80 4.22
CA ASP A 722 -16.32 -15.59 3.92
C ASP A 722 -17.58 -15.01 4.57
N ARG A 723 -18.04 -13.84 4.14
CA ARG A 723 -19.07 -13.06 4.82
C ARG A 723 -20.03 -12.51 3.79
N SER A 724 -20.96 -13.36 3.39
CA SER A 724 -22.13 -12.99 2.58
C SER A 724 -22.83 -11.75 3.18
N GLY A 725 -23.19 -10.81 2.31
CA GLY A 725 -23.95 -9.61 2.64
C GLY A 725 -23.14 -8.36 3.00
N VAL A 726 -23.83 -7.22 2.96
CA VAL A 726 -23.30 -5.86 3.14
C VAL A 726 -23.32 -5.46 4.62
N ARG A 727 -22.47 -4.51 5.01
CA ARG A 727 -22.49 -3.96 6.37
C ARG A 727 -23.84 -3.29 6.68
N LEU A 728 -24.39 -3.52 7.86
CA LEU A 728 -25.64 -2.92 8.31
C LEU A 728 -25.65 -1.38 8.21
N ASP A 729 -24.54 -0.70 8.54
CA ASP A 729 -24.47 0.75 8.42
C ASP A 729 -24.42 1.24 6.97
N THR A 730 -23.85 0.46 6.05
CA THR A 730 -23.89 0.76 4.62
C THR A 730 -25.31 0.62 4.08
N ALA A 731 -25.95 -0.52 4.33
CA ALA A 731 -27.32 -0.77 3.91
C ALA A 731 -28.31 0.25 4.51
N ALA A 732 -28.11 0.66 5.76
CA ALA A 732 -28.92 1.70 6.39
C ALA A 732 -28.76 3.07 5.72
N ARG A 733 -27.54 3.46 5.34
CA ARG A 733 -27.32 4.72 4.61
C ARG A 733 -27.89 4.67 3.20
N THR A 734 -27.75 3.55 2.49
CA THR A 734 -28.41 3.32 1.20
C THR A 734 -29.92 3.46 1.35
N LEU A 735 -30.53 2.82 2.36
CA LEU A 735 -31.96 2.91 2.62
C LEU A 735 -32.40 4.34 2.94
N ASN A 736 -31.61 5.09 3.73
CA ASN A 736 -31.89 6.50 3.99
C ASN A 736 -31.87 7.32 2.69
N ALA A 737 -30.85 7.12 1.86
CA ALA A 737 -30.74 7.79 0.57
C ALA A 737 -31.93 7.46 -0.34
N THR A 738 -32.29 6.19 -0.47
CA THR A 738 -33.45 5.77 -1.26
C THR A 738 -34.76 6.39 -0.76
N ASN A 739 -34.96 6.51 0.55
CA ASN A 739 -36.14 7.18 1.11
C ASN A 739 -36.17 8.67 0.76
N ALA A 740 -35.03 9.36 0.82
CA ALA A 740 -34.94 10.77 0.46
C ALA A 740 -35.22 10.98 -1.04
N THR A 741 -34.66 10.15 -1.92
CA THR A 741 -34.93 10.23 -3.38
C THR A 741 -36.40 9.96 -3.71
N LEU A 742 -37.03 8.98 -3.05
CA LEU A 742 -38.46 8.71 -3.23
C LEU A 742 -39.34 9.86 -2.73
N ALA A 743 -38.97 10.50 -1.61
CA ALA A 743 -39.70 11.66 -1.11
C ALA A 743 -39.68 12.81 -2.14
N GLU A 744 -38.52 13.04 -2.75
CA GLU A 744 -38.35 14.07 -3.78
C GLU A 744 -39.11 13.75 -5.07
N ALA A 745 -38.99 12.50 -5.56
CA ALA A 745 -39.71 12.06 -6.75
C ALA A 745 -41.23 12.21 -6.58
N ASN A 746 -41.75 11.88 -5.39
CA ASN A 746 -43.17 12.04 -5.09
C ASN A 746 -43.57 13.52 -4.98
N ALA A 747 -42.71 14.39 -4.44
CA ALA A 747 -42.97 15.83 -4.39
C ALA A 747 -43.02 16.45 -5.80
N ALA A 748 -42.09 16.08 -6.68
CA ALA A 748 -42.05 16.53 -8.07
C ALA A 748 -43.30 16.09 -8.86
N ALA A 749 -43.83 14.90 -8.57
CA ALA A 749 -45.07 14.42 -9.19
C ALA A 749 -46.32 15.24 -8.79
N VAL A 750 -46.32 15.86 -7.60
CA VAL A 750 -47.43 16.72 -7.11
C VAL A 750 -47.37 18.11 -7.74
N ASP A 751 -46.18 18.70 -7.91
CA ASP A 751 -46.00 20.02 -8.57
C ASP A 751 -46.19 19.95 -10.11
N GLY A 752 -46.11 18.76 -10.71
CA GLY A 752 -46.23 18.51 -12.14
C GLY A 752 -47.62 18.72 -12.76
N GLU A 753 -48.64 19.13 -11.99
CA GLU A 753 -49.99 19.45 -12.48
C GLU A 753 -49.99 20.57 -13.55
N ALA A 754 -48.93 21.39 -13.62
CA ALA A 754 -48.76 22.46 -14.61
C ALA A 754 -48.03 22.06 -15.92
N VAL A 755 -47.33 20.92 -16.00
CA VAL A 755 -46.40 20.57 -17.11
C VAL A 755 -46.92 19.43 -18.01
N ARG A 756 -48.21 19.09 -17.94
CA ARG A 756 -48.80 17.95 -18.68
C ARG A 756 -48.98 18.10 -20.20
N ARG A 757 -48.27 19.01 -20.90
CA ARG A 757 -48.54 19.29 -22.33
C ARG A 757 -47.47 18.91 -23.36
N ALA A 758 -46.33 18.30 -23.01
CA ALA A 758 -45.25 18.14 -23.99
C ALA A 758 -44.88 16.71 -24.44
N ASP A 759 -45.21 15.63 -23.72
CA ASP A 759 -44.84 14.28 -24.19
C ASP A 759 -45.63 13.16 -23.49
N ALA A 760 -46.45 12.40 -24.22
CA ALA A 760 -47.36 11.40 -23.65
C ALA A 760 -46.66 10.12 -23.14
N ARG A 761 -45.44 9.81 -23.61
CA ARG A 761 -44.68 8.59 -23.22
C ARG A 761 -43.70 8.78 -22.05
N ARG A 762 -43.45 10.02 -21.66
CA ARG A 762 -42.50 10.40 -20.60
C ARG A 762 -43.04 10.19 -19.17
N PRO A 763 -44.33 10.47 -18.85
CA PRO A 763 -44.84 10.21 -17.50
C PRO A 763 -44.93 8.72 -17.14
N GLU A 764 -45.11 7.84 -18.13
CA GLU A 764 -45.14 6.38 -17.93
C GLU A 764 -43.78 5.84 -17.47
N ARG A 765 -42.67 6.22 -18.13
CA ARG A 765 -41.31 5.79 -17.74
C ARG A 765 -40.89 6.31 -16.36
N HIS A 766 -41.19 7.57 -16.06
CA HIS A 766 -40.90 8.14 -14.74
C HIS A 766 -41.68 7.40 -13.64
N ALA A 767 -42.99 7.18 -13.84
CA ALA A 767 -43.82 6.41 -12.91
C ALA A 767 -43.34 4.95 -12.74
N GLU A 768 -42.89 4.31 -13.82
CA GLU A 768 -42.30 2.97 -13.79
C GLU A 768 -41.01 2.93 -12.98
N ASN A 769 -40.12 3.91 -13.15
CA ASN A 769 -38.86 4.02 -12.41
C ASN A 769 -39.07 4.28 -10.92
N VAL A 770 -40.00 5.18 -10.56
CA VAL A 770 -40.38 5.43 -9.15
C VAL A 770 -41.04 4.21 -8.52
N SER A 771 -41.87 3.49 -9.28
CA SER A 771 -42.50 2.23 -8.82
C SER A 771 -41.45 1.14 -8.60
N ALA A 772 -40.49 1.00 -9.50
CA ALA A 772 -39.36 0.09 -9.35
C ALA A 772 -38.51 0.48 -8.13
N LEU A 773 -38.17 1.77 -7.96
CA LEU A 773 -37.43 2.26 -6.81
C LEU A 773 -38.14 1.96 -5.49
N THR A 774 -39.47 2.08 -5.46
CA THR A 774 -40.28 1.74 -4.29
C THR A 774 -40.17 0.25 -3.94
N ARG A 775 -40.23 -0.64 -4.94
CA ARG A 775 -40.05 -2.09 -4.74
C ARG A 775 -38.67 -2.40 -4.16
N GLU A 776 -37.61 -1.83 -4.74
CA GLU A 776 -36.26 -2.06 -4.26
C GLU A 776 -36.01 -1.47 -2.86
N ARG A 777 -36.57 -0.29 -2.58
CA ARG A 777 -36.57 0.29 -1.23
C ARG A 777 -37.22 -0.65 -0.23
N ASP A 778 -38.38 -1.20 -0.55
CA ASP A 778 -39.11 -2.09 0.34
C ASP A 778 -38.36 -3.41 0.58
N ALA A 779 -37.68 -3.94 -0.44
CA ALA A 779 -36.77 -5.08 -0.31
C ALA A 779 -35.61 -4.75 0.65
N LEU A 780 -34.87 -3.68 0.39
CA LEU A 780 -33.77 -3.24 1.25
C LEU A 780 -34.25 -2.95 2.69
N ARG A 781 -35.44 -2.36 2.85
CA ARG A 781 -36.01 -2.08 4.18
C ARG A 781 -36.26 -3.37 4.97
N ARG A 782 -36.72 -4.44 4.32
CA ARG A 782 -36.92 -5.76 4.97
C ARG A 782 -35.58 -6.35 5.41
N GLU A 783 -34.57 -6.29 4.55
CA GLU A 783 -33.22 -6.77 4.89
C GLU A 783 -32.61 -6.02 6.07
N VAL A 784 -32.68 -4.67 6.06
CA VAL A 784 -32.19 -3.85 7.17
C VAL A 784 -33.00 -4.08 8.46
N ALA A 785 -34.32 -4.30 8.35
CA ALA A 785 -35.15 -4.63 9.51
C ALA A 785 -34.80 -5.99 10.13
N SER A 786 -34.61 -7.02 9.29
CA SER A 786 -34.17 -8.34 9.71
C SER A 786 -32.81 -8.28 10.42
N ALA A 787 -31.86 -7.54 9.84
CA ALA A 787 -30.55 -7.35 10.45
C ALA A 787 -30.60 -6.56 11.77
N ASN A 788 -31.51 -5.60 11.91
CA ASN A 788 -31.76 -4.94 13.20
C ASN A 788 -32.24 -5.95 14.24
N GLU A 789 -33.23 -6.77 13.90
CA GLU A 789 -33.80 -7.79 14.78
C GLU A 789 -32.72 -8.79 15.24
N HIS A 790 -31.88 -9.27 14.32
CA HIS A 790 -30.76 -10.16 14.65
C HIS A 790 -29.81 -9.57 15.69
N VAL A 791 -29.43 -8.30 15.52
CA VAL A 791 -28.55 -7.61 16.49
C VAL A 791 -29.26 -7.38 17.82
N ILE A 792 -30.55 -7.01 17.80
CA ILE A 792 -31.40 -6.80 18.98
C ILE A 792 -31.56 -8.11 19.76
N ASP A 793 -31.77 -9.23 19.09
CA ASP A 793 -31.90 -10.56 19.70
C ASP A 793 -30.61 -10.98 20.41
N GLY A 794 -29.45 -10.67 19.81
CA GLY A 794 -28.17 -10.80 20.48
C GLY A 794 -28.09 -9.99 21.78
N GLN A 795 -28.53 -8.72 21.76
CA GLN A 795 -28.58 -7.91 22.99
C GLN A 795 -29.55 -8.49 24.03
N ARG A 796 -30.73 -8.96 23.61
CA ARG A 796 -31.73 -9.59 24.49
C ARG A 796 -31.15 -10.84 25.16
N SER A 797 -30.41 -11.66 24.42
CA SER A 797 -29.74 -12.87 24.94
C SER A 797 -28.73 -12.55 26.04
N VAL A 798 -27.97 -11.45 25.92
CA VAL A 798 -27.03 -11.01 26.96
C VAL A 798 -27.76 -10.58 28.23
N LEU A 799 -28.85 -9.82 28.09
CA LEU A 799 -29.68 -9.39 29.22
C LEU A 799 -30.36 -10.56 29.94
N SER A 800 -30.74 -11.62 29.22
CA SER A 800 -31.38 -12.79 29.81
C SER A 800 -30.39 -13.71 30.54
N ARG A 801 -29.15 -13.81 30.05
CA ARG A 801 -28.11 -14.68 30.63
C ARG A 801 -27.40 -14.09 31.85
N ARG A 802 -27.36 -12.77 31.99
CA ARG A 802 -26.84 -12.11 33.19
C ARG A 802 -28.01 -11.65 34.02
N ALA A 803 -28.00 -11.92 35.32
CA ALA A 803 -28.99 -11.39 36.27
C ALA A 803 -28.87 -9.85 36.40
N VAL A 804 -29.23 -9.12 35.34
CA VAL A 804 -29.66 -7.73 35.44
C VAL A 804 -30.97 -7.83 36.21
N ALA A 805 -30.93 -7.52 37.51
CA ALA A 805 -32.02 -7.80 38.45
C ALA A 805 -33.37 -7.35 37.86
N GLY A 806 -34.28 -8.28 37.59
CA GLY A 806 -35.59 -7.96 37.02
C GLY A 806 -36.27 -9.12 36.28
N SER A 807 -37.56 -8.94 36.05
CA SER A 807 -38.42 -9.82 35.24
C SER A 807 -38.08 -9.75 33.75
N ALA A 808 -38.56 -10.73 32.98
CA ALA A 808 -38.44 -10.69 31.52
C ALA A 808 -39.08 -9.41 30.93
N SER A 809 -40.20 -8.96 31.50
CA SER A 809 -40.90 -7.73 31.11
C SER A 809 -40.07 -6.48 31.32
N GLU A 810 -39.31 -6.39 32.41
CA GLU A 810 -38.42 -5.26 32.68
C GLU A 810 -37.22 -5.23 31.73
N ARG A 811 -36.65 -6.39 31.38
CA ARG A 811 -35.60 -6.49 30.37
C ARG A 811 -36.08 -6.03 29.00
N GLU A 812 -37.27 -6.43 28.59
CA GLU A 812 -37.86 -6.00 27.32
C GLU A 812 -38.18 -4.49 27.33
N ALA A 813 -38.69 -3.96 28.44
CA ALA A 813 -38.90 -2.52 28.61
C ALA A 813 -37.59 -1.73 28.50
N MET A 814 -36.50 -2.20 29.11
CA MET A 814 -35.18 -1.56 28.97
C MET A 814 -34.68 -1.54 27.52
N LEU A 815 -34.88 -2.62 26.77
CA LEU A 815 -34.48 -2.71 25.37
C LEU A 815 -35.30 -1.73 24.50
N ARG A 816 -36.61 -1.65 24.72
CA ARG A 816 -37.48 -0.67 24.07
C ARG A 816 -37.07 0.78 24.38
N ASP A 817 -36.80 1.10 25.65
CA ASP A 817 -36.36 2.44 26.08
C ASP A 817 -34.97 2.82 25.54
N ALA A 818 -34.11 1.81 25.34
CA ALA A 818 -32.83 1.99 24.69
C ALA A 818 -32.99 2.32 23.20
N LEU A 819 -33.96 1.73 22.51
CA LEU A 819 -34.21 1.98 21.08
C LEU A 819 -35.07 3.21 20.79
N ALA A 820 -35.83 3.70 21.78
CA ALA A 820 -36.79 4.79 21.63
C ALA A 820 -36.30 6.07 20.91
N PRO A 821 -35.02 6.50 21.00
CA PRO A 821 -34.55 7.66 20.25
C PRO A 821 -34.53 7.48 18.72
N TRP A 822 -34.52 6.25 18.22
CA TRP A 822 -34.38 5.93 16.80
C TRP A 822 -35.67 5.29 16.28
N GLN A 823 -36.46 6.05 15.51
CA GLN A 823 -37.81 5.63 15.11
C GLN A 823 -37.85 4.97 13.74
N THR A 824 -36.96 5.34 12.83
CA THR A 824 -36.90 4.74 11.49
C THR A 824 -36.05 3.47 11.46
N THR A 825 -36.27 2.61 10.46
CA THR A 825 -35.50 1.36 10.29
C THR A 825 -34.01 1.64 10.08
N HIS A 826 -33.66 2.67 9.30
CA HIS A 826 -32.26 3.03 9.03
C HIS A 826 -31.59 3.69 10.24
N ASP A 827 -32.28 4.56 10.99
CA ASP A 827 -31.70 5.18 12.19
C ASP A 827 -31.37 4.15 13.28
N ARG A 828 -32.27 3.16 13.46
CA ARG A 828 -32.03 2.04 14.37
C ARG A 828 -30.81 1.24 13.94
N ALA A 829 -30.68 0.95 12.66
CA ALA A 829 -29.55 0.23 12.09
C ALA A 829 -28.23 0.97 12.31
N LEU A 830 -28.19 2.28 12.08
CA LEU A 830 -27.02 3.11 12.36
C LEU A 830 -26.67 3.12 13.86
N ALA A 831 -27.67 3.23 14.73
CA ALA A 831 -27.48 3.23 16.19
C ALA A 831 -27.00 1.87 16.74
N LEU A 832 -27.47 0.76 16.16
CA LEU A 832 -27.00 -0.59 16.47
C LEU A 832 -25.58 -0.81 15.93
N ALA A 833 -25.29 -0.37 14.71
CA ALA A 833 -23.97 -0.48 14.11
C ALA A 833 -22.89 0.35 14.85
N ASN A 834 -23.22 1.55 15.31
CA ASN A 834 -22.31 2.44 16.07
C ASN A 834 -22.30 2.19 17.60
N GLY A 835 -23.15 1.27 18.08
CA GLY A 835 -23.23 0.85 19.49
C GLY A 835 -23.91 1.84 20.43
N SER A 836 -24.60 2.87 19.91
CA SER A 836 -25.33 3.83 20.75
C SER A 836 -26.44 3.17 21.56
N VAL A 837 -27.13 2.18 20.98
CA VAL A 837 -28.14 1.38 21.69
C VAL A 837 -27.51 0.64 22.87
N SER A 838 -26.39 -0.07 22.68
CA SER A 838 -25.72 -0.82 23.75
C SER A 838 -25.23 0.10 24.87
N ARG A 839 -24.68 1.27 24.56
CA ARG A 839 -24.27 2.27 25.58
C ARG A 839 -25.46 2.75 26.41
N ARG A 840 -26.58 3.06 25.75
CA ARG A 840 -27.81 3.48 26.43
C ARG A 840 -28.39 2.36 27.28
N LEU A 841 -28.33 1.12 26.80
CA LEU A 841 -28.80 -0.07 27.51
C LEU A 841 -28.01 -0.31 28.81
N VAL A 842 -26.68 -0.17 28.79
CA VAL A 842 -25.83 -0.24 29.99
C VAL A 842 -26.20 0.86 31.00
N ALA A 843 -26.44 2.09 30.52
CA ALA A 843 -26.83 3.20 31.39
C ALA A 843 -28.21 2.97 32.04
N LEU A 844 -29.17 2.40 31.29
CA LEU A 844 -30.50 2.06 31.81
C LEU A 844 -30.42 0.92 32.83
N ALA A 845 -29.69 -0.15 32.52
CA ALA A 845 -29.49 -1.27 33.45
C ALA A 845 -28.82 -0.79 34.75
N GLY A 846 -27.79 0.04 34.65
CA GLY A 846 -27.10 0.61 35.81
C GLY A 846 -28.02 1.43 36.73
N ARG A 847 -28.94 2.23 36.16
CA ARG A 847 -29.90 3.03 36.94
C ARG A 847 -31.01 2.19 37.58
N ARG A 848 -31.49 1.15 36.88
CA ARG A 848 -32.66 0.37 37.32
C ARG A 848 -32.35 -0.76 38.28
N THR A 849 -31.09 -1.23 38.31
CA THR A 849 -30.73 -2.47 39.03
C THR A 849 -29.53 -2.33 39.96
N ASP A 850 -29.07 -1.09 40.19
CA ASP A 850 -27.95 -0.74 41.08
C ASP A 850 -26.71 -1.64 40.91
N LEU A 851 -26.33 -1.90 39.65
CA LEU A 851 -25.21 -2.78 39.34
C LEU A 851 -23.89 -2.25 39.90
N SER A 852 -23.13 -3.14 40.55
CA SER A 852 -21.74 -2.88 40.94
C SER A 852 -20.89 -2.48 39.73
N VAL A 853 -19.76 -1.80 39.97
CA VAL A 853 -18.83 -1.36 38.92
C VAL A 853 -18.38 -2.54 38.04
N ALA A 854 -18.07 -3.69 38.64
CA ALA A 854 -17.68 -4.90 37.92
C ALA A 854 -18.83 -5.49 37.11
N ALA A 855 -20.06 -5.53 37.66
CA ALA A 855 -21.23 -6.04 36.95
C ALA A 855 -21.61 -5.16 35.75
N ARG A 856 -21.52 -3.83 35.90
CA ARG A 856 -21.76 -2.86 34.82
C ARG A 856 -20.75 -2.99 33.70
N ASP A 857 -19.46 -3.15 34.03
CA ASP A 857 -18.40 -3.35 33.06
C ASP A 857 -18.56 -4.69 32.30
N ARG A 858 -18.87 -5.79 33.01
CA ARG A 858 -19.18 -7.10 32.41
C ARG A 858 -20.36 -7.01 31.43
N LEU A 859 -21.40 -6.26 31.78
CA LEU A 859 -22.55 -6.05 30.92
C LEU A 859 -22.13 -5.26 29.65
N ALA A 860 -21.39 -4.17 29.82
CA ALA A 860 -20.96 -3.32 28.72
C ALA A 860 -20.07 -4.06 27.70
N ILE A 861 -19.05 -4.77 28.18
CA ILE A 861 -18.11 -5.50 27.31
C ILE A 861 -18.82 -6.61 26.54
N ARG A 862 -19.75 -7.34 27.18
CA ARG A 862 -20.51 -8.42 26.54
C ARG A 862 -21.52 -7.91 25.54
N LEU A 863 -22.32 -6.89 25.89
CA LEU A 863 -23.26 -6.29 24.93
C LEU A 863 -22.53 -5.82 23.68
N ASN A 864 -21.38 -5.16 23.84
CA ASN A 864 -20.59 -4.71 22.70
C ASN A 864 -19.98 -5.88 21.89
N ALA A 865 -19.50 -6.93 22.54
CA ALA A 865 -18.96 -8.11 21.88
C ALA A 865 -20.03 -8.88 21.10
N THR A 866 -21.18 -9.15 21.72
CA THR A 866 -22.32 -9.82 21.07
C THR A 866 -22.87 -9.00 19.92
N ARG A 867 -23.00 -7.68 20.08
CA ARG A 867 -23.39 -6.78 18.99
C ARG A 867 -22.45 -6.91 17.79
N ARG A 868 -21.14 -6.91 18.04
CA ARG A 868 -20.13 -7.02 16.98
C ARG A 868 -20.11 -8.39 16.32
N ALA A 869 -20.36 -9.46 17.07
CA ALA A 869 -20.52 -10.81 16.53
C ALA A 869 -21.77 -10.87 15.63
N ALA A 870 -22.91 -10.40 16.12
CA ALA A 870 -24.15 -10.36 15.35
C ALA A 870 -24.00 -9.57 14.04
N LEU A 871 -23.30 -8.43 14.04
CA LEU A 871 -23.02 -7.65 12.82
C LEU A 871 -22.04 -8.32 11.82
N ARG A 872 -21.43 -9.46 12.18
CA ARG A 872 -20.56 -10.26 11.31
C ARG A 872 -21.25 -11.51 10.78
N GLU A 873 -22.21 -12.01 11.52
CA GLU A 873 -23.01 -13.15 11.13
C GLU A 873 -23.90 -12.80 9.94
N PRO A 874 -24.24 -13.77 9.07
CA PRO A 874 -25.12 -13.53 7.92
C PRO A 874 -26.42 -12.81 8.30
N GLY A 875 -27.02 -13.15 9.44
CA GLY A 875 -28.25 -12.51 9.92
C GLY A 875 -28.13 -11.01 10.23
N GLY A 876 -26.93 -10.49 10.51
CA GLY A 876 -26.69 -9.05 10.75
C GLY A 876 -26.18 -8.30 9.52
N ARG A 877 -26.15 -8.95 8.35
CA ARG A 877 -25.61 -8.41 7.09
C ARG A 877 -26.71 -8.46 6.02
N PRO A 878 -27.31 -7.32 5.67
CA PRO A 878 -28.28 -7.24 4.57
C PRO A 878 -27.74 -7.81 3.27
N ASP A 879 -28.61 -8.45 2.49
CA ASP A 879 -28.27 -9.06 1.21
C ASP A 879 -27.65 -8.06 0.23
N THR A 880 -26.61 -8.51 -0.50
CA THR A 880 -25.89 -7.66 -1.45
C THR A 880 -26.80 -7.24 -2.60
N ASP A 881 -27.55 -8.18 -3.21
CA ASP A 881 -28.38 -7.90 -4.37
C ASP A 881 -29.49 -6.89 -4.03
N ALA A 882 -30.07 -6.98 -2.83
CA ALA A 882 -31.08 -6.02 -2.38
C ALA A 882 -30.51 -4.61 -2.19
N VAL A 883 -29.31 -4.47 -1.64
CA VAL A 883 -28.62 -3.17 -1.48
C VAL A 883 -28.28 -2.59 -2.85
N ASP A 884 -27.81 -3.44 -3.75
CA ASP A 884 -27.35 -3.11 -5.09
C ASP A 884 -28.50 -2.65 -5.99
N ALA A 885 -29.58 -3.41 -6.02
CA ALA A 885 -30.78 -3.08 -6.78
C ALA A 885 -31.37 -1.76 -6.31
N SER A 886 -31.48 -1.58 -4.98
CA SER A 886 -31.98 -0.33 -4.39
C SER A 886 -31.09 0.85 -4.73
N ARG A 887 -29.77 0.70 -4.61
CA ARG A 887 -28.81 1.73 -4.98
C ARG A 887 -28.88 2.09 -6.45
N SER A 888 -28.75 1.11 -7.36
CA SER A 888 -28.77 1.31 -8.81
C SER A 888 -30.04 2.04 -9.25
N ARG A 889 -31.18 1.66 -8.68
CA ARG A 889 -32.45 2.31 -8.97
C ARG A 889 -32.53 3.71 -8.39
N THR A 890 -32.01 3.94 -7.17
CA THR A 890 -31.85 5.29 -6.61
C THR A 890 -31.03 6.16 -7.56
N GLN A 891 -29.93 5.64 -8.12
CA GLN A 891 -29.09 6.41 -9.04
C GLN A 891 -29.84 6.79 -10.32
N THR A 892 -30.61 5.85 -10.86
CA THR A 892 -31.40 6.05 -12.08
C THR A 892 -32.41 7.18 -11.89
N VAL A 893 -33.23 7.11 -10.83
CA VAL A 893 -34.26 8.13 -10.55
C VAL A 893 -33.63 9.48 -10.21
N ALA A 894 -32.56 9.50 -9.41
CA ALA A 894 -31.88 10.74 -9.06
C ALA A 894 -31.28 11.46 -10.29
N ARG A 895 -30.70 10.71 -11.24
CA ARG A 895 -30.21 11.26 -12.52
C ARG A 895 -31.34 11.82 -13.39
N GLU A 896 -32.52 11.17 -13.39
CA GLU A 896 -33.69 11.66 -14.11
C GLU A 896 -34.21 12.97 -13.52
N LEU A 897 -34.37 13.03 -12.19
CA LEU A 897 -34.75 14.26 -11.48
C LEU A 897 -33.78 15.41 -11.77
N ALA A 898 -32.47 15.14 -11.79
CA ALA A 898 -31.46 16.13 -12.13
C ALA A 898 -31.59 16.65 -13.58
N ARG A 899 -31.85 15.76 -14.55
CA ARG A 899 -32.08 16.14 -15.96
C ARG A 899 -33.35 16.94 -16.14
N GLU A 900 -34.43 16.58 -15.44
CA GLU A 900 -35.70 17.31 -15.46
C GLU A 900 -35.55 18.73 -14.90
N ALA A 901 -34.84 18.87 -13.77
CA ALA A 901 -34.52 20.18 -13.20
C ALA A 901 -33.67 21.05 -14.13
N ALA A 902 -32.74 20.44 -14.90
CA ALA A 902 -31.94 21.15 -15.89
C ALA A 902 -32.76 21.60 -17.11
N ALA A 903 -33.68 20.76 -17.60
CA ALA A 903 -34.52 21.06 -18.76
C ALA A 903 -35.65 22.07 -18.49
N ALA A 904 -36.12 22.17 -17.25
CA ALA A 904 -37.26 23.03 -16.89
C ALA A 904 -36.95 24.54 -16.90
N GLY A 905 -35.68 24.97 -16.99
CA GLY A 905 -35.30 26.38 -17.20
C GLY A 905 -35.93 27.40 -16.24
N ALA A 906 -36.38 26.99 -15.04
CA ALA A 906 -37.20 27.83 -14.17
C ALA A 906 -36.34 28.61 -13.17
N GLU A 907 -36.14 29.90 -13.40
CA GLU A 907 -35.43 30.82 -12.49
C GLU A 907 -36.11 31.07 -11.13
N ARG A 908 -37.34 30.56 -10.90
CA ARG A 908 -38.13 30.88 -9.68
C ARG A 908 -38.43 29.70 -8.75
N ALA A 909 -38.24 28.46 -9.20
CA ALA A 909 -38.27 27.30 -8.31
C ALA A 909 -36.83 27.00 -7.91
N THR A 910 -36.56 27.06 -6.61
CA THR A 910 -35.21 27.02 -6.05
C THR A 910 -34.43 25.79 -6.51
N LYS A 911 -33.53 25.94 -7.50
CA LYS A 911 -32.44 24.99 -7.84
C LYS A 911 -31.63 24.53 -6.61
N ARG A 912 -31.74 25.28 -5.50
CA ARG A 912 -31.18 24.99 -4.16
C ARG A 912 -31.75 23.73 -3.48
N GLY A 913 -32.97 23.29 -3.79
CA GLY A 913 -33.57 22.10 -3.15
C GLY A 913 -33.18 20.79 -3.83
N TYR A 914 -33.32 20.75 -5.16
CA TYR A 914 -33.18 19.51 -5.94
C TYR A 914 -31.72 19.06 -6.16
N GLY A 915 -30.80 20.00 -6.41
CA GLY A 915 -29.37 19.67 -6.58
C GLY A 915 -28.71 19.20 -5.27
N ALA A 916 -29.17 19.72 -4.13
CA ALA A 916 -28.70 19.32 -2.81
C ALA A 916 -29.16 17.89 -2.44
N VAL A 917 -30.42 17.54 -2.70
CA VAL A 917 -30.96 16.20 -2.35
C VAL A 917 -30.32 15.08 -3.17
N VAL A 918 -30.07 15.30 -4.47
CA VAL A 918 -29.42 14.31 -5.35
C VAL A 918 -27.96 14.08 -4.93
N ASN A 919 -27.24 15.14 -4.58
CA ASN A 919 -25.86 15.04 -4.10
C ASN A 919 -25.79 14.40 -2.70
N ASP A 920 -26.58 14.90 -1.73
CA ASP A 920 -26.64 14.37 -0.36
C ASP A 920 -26.94 12.86 -0.32
N THR A 921 -27.74 12.35 -1.28
CA THR A 921 -28.08 10.92 -1.38
C THR A 921 -26.97 10.04 -1.95
N PHE A 922 -26.15 10.55 -2.89
CA PHE A 922 -24.99 9.80 -3.39
C PHE A 922 -23.79 9.84 -2.43
N GLU A 923 -23.72 10.87 -1.58
CA GLU A 923 -22.56 11.18 -0.74
C GLU A 923 -22.61 10.48 0.62
N ALA A 924 -23.81 10.18 1.12
CA ALA A 924 -23.99 9.37 2.32
C ALA A 924 -23.57 7.90 2.13
N MET A 925 -23.29 7.46 0.90
CA MET A 925 -22.95 6.06 0.62
C MET A 925 -21.50 5.72 0.99
N PRO A 926 -21.26 4.68 1.81
CA PRO A 926 -19.91 4.26 2.12
C PRO A 926 -19.13 3.78 0.90
N SER A 927 -17.85 4.16 0.80
CA SER A 927 -16.94 3.75 -0.27
C SER A 927 -15.55 3.36 0.25
N GLY A 928 -14.85 2.52 -0.52
CA GLY A 928 -13.50 2.04 -0.23
C GLY A 928 -13.42 0.75 0.59
N LEU A 929 -12.21 0.21 0.66
CA LEU A 929 -11.83 -1.01 1.35
C LEU A 929 -11.46 -0.74 2.82
N PRO A 930 -12.18 -1.31 3.81
CA PRO A 930 -11.79 -1.24 5.21
C PRO A 930 -10.54 -2.07 5.51
N LEU A 931 -9.54 -1.45 6.13
CA LEU A 931 -8.29 -2.11 6.52
C LEU A 931 -8.40 -2.69 7.93
N ALA A 932 -8.54 -4.03 7.98
CA ALA A 932 -8.73 -4.93 9.12
C ALA A 932 -10.20 -5.37 9.40
N PRO A 933 -10.45 -6.45 10.16
CA PRO A 933 -11.74 -7.14 10.08
C PRO A 933 -12.91 -6.27 10.57
N VAL A 934 -13.86 -6.05 9.68
CA VAL A 934 -15.11 -5.35 9.98
C VAL A 934 -16.11 -6.25 10.73
N PRO A 935 -16.98 -5.68 11.58
CA PRO A 935 -16.96 -4.32 12.12
C PRO A 935 -16.08 -4.22 13.39
N GLY A 936 -15.68 -2.99 13.72
CA GLY A 936 -15.07 -2.57 14.98
C GLY A 936 -13.54 -2.50 14.99
N SER A 937 -12.88 -3.31 14.15
CA SER A 937 -11.43 -3.53 14.25
C SER A 937 -10.61 -2.86 13.16
N TRP A 938 -11.30 -2.26 12.20
CA TRP A 938 -10.68 -1.59 11.09
C TRP A 938 -10.17 -0.22 11.55
N TYR A 939 -8.95 0.11 11.17
CA TYR A 939 -8.24 1.31 11.62
C TYR A 939 -8.08 2.36 10.52
N ALA A 940 -8.49 2.03 9.30
CA ALA A 940 -8.53 2.93 8.16
C ALA A 940 -9.44 2.36 7.07
N THR A 941 -9.89 3.22 6.16
CA THR A 941 -10.51 2.85 4.88
C THR A 941 -9.59 3.34 3.76
N THR A 942 -9.47 2.57 2.68
CA THR A 942 -8.60 2.94 1.56
C THR A 942 -9.27 2.72 0.22
N ASN A 943 -8.88 3.48 -0.78
CA ASN A 943 -9.23 3.19 -2.16
C ASN A 943 -8.07 3.51 -3.10
N VAL A 944 -8.07 2.89 -4.28
CA VAL A 944 -7.04 3.01 -5.30
C VAL A 944 -7.69 3.37 -6.62
N TRP A 945 -7.06 4.30 -7.35
CA TRP A 945 -7.39 4.63 -8.72
C TRP A 945 -6.19 4.28 -9.60
N HIS A 946 -6.44 3.54 -10.67
CA HIS A 946 -5.47 3.31 -11.74
C HIS A 946 -5.89 4.08 -12.97
N VAL A 947 -5.06 5.05 -13.35
CA VAL A 947 -5.27 5.94 -14.48
C VAL A 947 -4.32 5.57 -15.60
N THR A 948 -4.84 5.43 -16.81
CA THR A 948 -4.06 5.34 -18.04
C THR A 948 -4.47 6.49 -18.94
N VAL A 949 -3.50 7.24 -19.44
CA VAL A 949 -3.71 8.30 -20.44
C VAL A 949 -2.88 8.00 -21.67
N ARG A 950 -3.48 8.24 -22.83
CA ARG A 950 -2.78 8.20 -24.10
C ARG A 950 -3.07 9.48 -24.87
N GLY A 951 -2.06 10.03 -25.51
CA GLY A 951 -2.24 11.25 -26.29
C GLY A 951 -1.29 11.30 -27.47
N GLU A 952 -1.72 12.01 -28.51
CA GLU A 952 -0.94 12.25 -29.72
C GLU A 952 -1.20 13.69 -30.17
N TYR A 953 -0.12 14.43 -30.46
CA TYR A 953 -0.24 15.73 -31.11
C TYR A 953 -0.43 15.51 -32.62
N ALA A 954 -1.45 16.14 -33.22
CA ALA A 954 -1.61 16.16 -34.67
C ALA A 954 -0.37 16.78 -35.34
N ARG A 955 0.17 17.84 -34.72
CA ARG A 955 1.50 18.38 -35.02
C ARG A 955 2.15 18.92 -33.76
N PHE A 956 3.44 18.61 -33.56
CA PHE A 956 4.25 19.20 -32.50
C PHE A 956 5.40 20.02 -33.07
N GLY A 957 5.35 21.33 -32.86
CA GLY A 957 6.37 22.29 -33.30
C GLY A 957 7.24 22.79 -32.15
N VAL A 958 8.49 23.16 -32.46
CA VAL A 958 9.32 24.02 -31.62
C VAL A 958 9.77 25.21 -32.45
N ARG A 959 9.26 26.38 -32.09
CA ARG A 959 9.69 27.65 -32.67
C ARG A 959 11.06 28.00 -32.10
N VAL A 960 12.00 28.23 -33.00
CA VAL A 960 13.36 28.62 -32.66
C VAL A 960 13.57 30.07 -33.06
N SER A 961 13.84 30.91 -32.06
CA SER A 961 14.16 32.33 -32.25
C SER A 961 15.59 32.59 -31.78
N GLN A 962 16.39 33.22 -32.63
CA GLN A 962 17.81 33.48 -32.38
C GLN A 962 18.12 34.98 -32.51
N GLY A 963 18.94 35.53 -31.61
CA GLY A 963 19.37 36.93 -31.66
C GLY A 963 18.53 37.88 -30.79
N ARG A 964 18.92 39.16 -30.76
CA ARG A 964 18.23 40.21 -29.98
C ARG A 964 16.94 40.63 -30.69
N PRO A 965 15.89 41.08 -29.97
CA PRO A 965 14.62 41.54 -30.57
C PRO A 965 14.78 42.62 -31.65
N THR A 966 15.88 43.37 -31.62
CA THR A 966 16.22 44.47 -32.54
C THR A 966 16.94 44.02 -33.81
N THR A 967 17.33 42.74 -33.91
CA THR A 967 18.03 42.17 -35.07
C THR A 967 17.63 40.71 -35.17
N PRO A 968 16.50 40.38 -35.82
CA PRO A 968 16.02 39.01 -35.92
C PRO A 968 17.07 38.13 -36.58
N GLY A 969 17.65 37.19 -35.83
CA GLY A 969 18.23 35.99 -36.42
C GLY A 969 17.10 35.11 -36.93
N GLY A 970 17.34 34.38 -38.02
CA GLY A 970 16.28 33.68 -38.74
C GLY A 970 15.45 32.76 -37.84
N GLU A 971 14.14 32.96 -37.84
CA GLU A 971 13.20 32.04 -37.19
C GLU A 971 12.98 30.82 -38.08
N PHE A 972 12.89 29.65 -37.45
CA PHE A 972 12.39 28.44 -38.09
C PHE A 972 11.63 27.58 -37.07
N VAL A 973 10.89 26.60 -37.57
CA VAL A 973 10.15 25.65 -36.74
C VAL A 973 10.73 24.27 -36.97
N TYR A 974 11.10 23.58 -35.89
CA TYR A 974 11.28 22.14 -35.92
C TYR A 974 9.90 21.50 -35.75
N ALA A 975 9.42 20.69 -36.70
CA ALA A 975 8.06 20.14 -36.69
C ALA A 975 8.05 18.62 -36.72
N ARG A 976 7.12 18.02 -35.97
CA ARG A 976 6.75 16.60 -36.01
C ARG A 976 5.26 16.47 -36.25
N ASP A 977 4.86 16.17 -37.48
CA ASP A 977 3.46 16.06 -37.95
C ASP A 977 3.06 14.63 -38.35
N GLY A 978 4.03 13.72 -38.43
CA GLY A 978 3.81 12.32 -38.82
C GLY A 978 3.88 12.08 -40.33
N GLU A 979 4.19 13.09 -41.14
CA GLU A 979 4.22 12.95 -42.60
C GLU A 979 5.38 12.07 -43.08
N ASN A 980 5.22 11.56 -44.31
CA ASN A 980 6.28 10.87 -45.02
C ASN A 980 7.31 11.87 -45.52
N VAL A 981 8.58 11.61 -45.20
CA VAL A 981 9.68 12.45 -45.65
C VAL A 981 10.27 11.84 -46.92
N SER A 982 10.26 12.62 -47.99
CA SER A 982 10.82 12.24 -49.29
C SER A 982 11.94 13.19 -49.70
N LEU A 983 12.92 12.67 -50.43
CA LEU A 983 14.09 13.39 -50.91
C LEU A 983 14.56 12.72 -52.19
N ASP A 984 14.83 13.50 -53.24
CA ASP A 984 15.45 13.01 -54.47
C ASP A 984 16.93 12.68 -54.19
N VAL A 985 17.22 11.40 -53.93
CA VAL A 985 18.55 10.94 -53.52
C VAL A 985 19.45 10.57 -54.69
N ASP A 986 18.89 10.34 -55.88
CA ASP A 986 19.62 9.92 -57.07
C ASP A 986 19.74 10.99 -58.17
N ASP A 987 19.15 12.17 -57.96
CA ASP A 987 19.17 13.35 -58.85
C ASP A 987 18.37 13.17 -60.13
N ASP A 988 17.37 12.30 -60.14
CA ASP A 988 16.52 12.04 -61.31
C ASP A 988 15.31 13.00 -61.43
N GLY A 989 15.10 13.86 -60.43
CA GLY A 989 13.99 14.81 -60.33
C GLY A 989 12.75 14.28 -59.59
N SER A 990 12.75 13.02 -59.16
CA SER A 990 11.64 12.35 -58.45
C SER A 990 12.03 12.02 -57.01
N PRO A 991 11.32 12.55 -56.00
CA PRO A 991 11.74 12.33 -54.62
C PRO A 991 11.38 10.93 -54.11
N GLU A 992 12.35 10.21 -53.55
CA GLU A 992 12.11 8.92 -52.91
C GLU A 992 11.85 9.05 -51.41
N ARG A 993 10.96 8.20 -50.89
CA ARG A 993 10.65 8.16 -49.46
C ARG A 993 11.86 7.67 -48.66
N ILE A 994 12.40 8.53 -47.81
CA ILE A 994 13.55 8.24 -46.94
C ILE A 994 13.14 7.90 -45.51
N GLY A 995 11.98 8.35 -45.04
CA GLY A 995 11.51 8.07 -43.68
C GLY A 995 10.20 8.77 -43.31
N ARG A 996 10.00 8.97 -42.01
CA ARG A 996 8.86 9.69 -41.42
C ARG A 996 9.31 10.60 -40.29
N SER A 997 8.55 11.68 -40.10
CA SER A 997 8.77 12.60 -38.99
C SER A 997 8.24 12.11 -37.64
N THR A 998 7.34 11.11 -37.65
CA THR A 998 6.55 10.56 -36.53
C THR A 998 5.93 11.61 -35.60
N ARG A 999 4.68 11.40 -35.16
CA ARG A 999 4.06 12.35 -34.22
C ARG A 999 4.68 12.22 -32.84
N VAL A 1000 4.46 13.24 -32.02
CA VAL A 1000 4.76 13.15 -30.59
C VAL A 1000 3.53 12.53 -29.93
N ASP A 1001 3.68 11.28 -29.52
CA ASP A 1001 2.68 10.52 -28.80
C ASP A 1001 3.21 10.11 -27.42
N PHE A 1002 2.31 9.60 -26.56
CA PHE A 1002 2.67 9.05 -25.27
C PHE A 1002 1.59 8.12 -24.72
N GLU A 1003 2.04 7.19 -23.88
CA GLU A 1003 1.21 6.48 -22.91
C GLU A 1003 1.79 6.72 -21.51
N ALA A 1004 0.95 7.16 -20.58
CA ALA A 1004 1.35 7.31 -19.18
C ALA A 1004 0.34 6.66 -18.25
N THR A 1005 0.86 6.03 -17.20
CA THR A 1005 0.05 5.41 -16.15
C THR A 1005 0.33 6.04 -14.80
N ALA A 1006 -0.70 6.07 -13.97
CA ALA A 1006 -0.60 6.56 -12.60
C ALA A 1006 -1.54 5.76 -11.69
N THR A 1007 -0.96 5.15 -10.65
CA THR A 1007 -1.72 4.44 -9.62
C THR A 1007 -1.66 5.22 -8.32
N VAL A 1008 -2.80 5.72 -7.85
CA VAL A 1008 -2.91 6.56 -6.64
C VAL A 1008 -3.80 5.92 -5.60
N LEU A 1009 -3.39 6.01 -4.35
CA LEU A 1009 -4.08 5.43 -3.19
C LEU A 1009 -4.46 6.54 -2.22
N VAL A 1010 -5.68 6.52 -1.70
CA VAL A 1010 -6.09 7.38 -0.58
C VAL A 1010 -6.41 6.53 0.63
N VAL A 1011 -6.02 7.00 1.81
CA VAL A 1011 -6.28 6.34 3.10
C VAL A 1011 -6.93 7.35 4.03
N VAL A 1012 -8.08 6.99 4.61
CA VAL A 1012 -8.82 7.81 5.57
C VAL A 1012 -9.06 7.04 6.87
N PRO A 1013 -9.24 7.73 8.01
CA PRO A 1013 -9.61 7.07 9.27
C PRO A 1013 -10.91 6.24 9.18
N PRO A 1014 -11.17 5.36 10.17
CA PRO A 1014 -12.35 4.53 10.18
C PRO A 1014 -13.62 5.36 10.44
N GLY A 1015 -14.75 4.97 9.84
CA GLY A 1015 -16.06 5.57 10.07
C GLY A 1015 -16.53 6.47 8.92
N LYS A 1016 -17.58 7.27 9.17
CA LYS A 1016 -18.22 8.17 8.19
C LYS A 1016 -18.55 7.47 6.86
N THR A 1017 -18.27 8.13 5.73
CA THR A 1017 -18.49 7.69 4.35
C THR A 1017 -17.30 6.90 3.78
N GLY A 1018 -16.13 6.89 4.44
CA GLY A 1018 -14.94 6.25 3.87
C GLY A 1018 -14.34 7.09 2.75
N VAL A 1019 -13.84 6.44 1.69
CA VAL A 1019 -13.25 7.13 0.53
C VAL A 1019 -13.38 6.29 -0.74
N GLY A 1020 -13.77 6.90 -1.85
CA GLY A 1020 -14.02 6.20 -3.12
C GLY A 1020 -15.21 6.74 -3.90
N ASP A 1021 -15.26 6.46 -5.20
CA ASP A 1021 -16.36 6.97 -6.04
C ASP A 1021 -17.68 6.31 -5.69
N THR A 1022 -18.71 7.14 -5.54
CA THR A 1022 -20.06 6.72 -5.13
C THR A 1022 -21.07 6.78 -6.29
N ASN A 1023 -20.67 7.33 -7.43
CA ASN A 1023 -21.48 7.50 -8.64
C ASN A 1023 -21.88 6.20 -9.36
N GLY A 1024 -21.35 5.05 -8.93
CA GLY A 1024 -21.64 3.71 -9.49
C GLY A 1024 -20.85 3.36 -10.75
N VAL A 1025 -19.82 4.12 -11.10
CA VAL A 1025 -18.97 3.86 -12.28
C VAL A 1025 -17.59 3.43 -11.79
N ALA A 1026 -17.25 2.15 -11.99
CA ALA A 1026 -15.95 1.60 -11.61
C ALA A 1026 -14.85 1.90 -12.65
N ILE A 1027 -15.22 1.94 -13.92
CA ILE A 1027 -14.33 2.23 -15.04
C ILE A 1027 -14.91 3.43 -15.79
N GLU A 1028 -14.19 4.54 -15.78
CA GLU A 1028 -14.51 5.74 -16.53
C GLU A 1028 -13.58 5.84 -17.75
N GLU A 1029 -14.13 5.74 -18.95
CA GLU A 1029 -13.39 5.88 -20.21
C GLU A 1029 -13.86 7.15 -20.93
N SER A 1030 -12.91 7.93 -21.45
CA SER A 1030 -13.23 9.01 -22.37
C SER A 1030 -13.69 8.44 -23.70
N GLU A 1031 -14.47 9.21 -24.46
CA GLU A 1031 -14.87 8.79 -25.80
C GLU A 1031 -13.65 8.56 -26.70
N GLY A 1032 -13.63 7.43 -27.42
CA GLY A 1032 -12.53 7.04 -28.31
C GLY A 1032 -11.42 6.23 -27.64
N TRP A 1033 -11.53 5.92 -26.33
CA TRP A 1033 -10.62 4.95 -25.71
C TRP A 1033 -10.64 3.60 -26.46
N PRO A 1034 -9.48 3.00 -26.78
CA PRO A 1034 -8.14 3.31 -26.29
C PRO A 1034 -7.23 4.10 -27.26
N ASP A 1035 -7.77 4.66 -28.35
CA ASP A 1035 -6.99 5.16 -29.48
C ASP A 1035 -7.00 6.70 -29.55
N PRO A 1036 -5.89 7.39 -29.19
CA PRO A 1036 -5.76 8.82 -29.41
C PRO A 1036 -5.31 9.15 -30.85
N GLY A 1037 -5.42 10.43 -31.20
CA GLY A 1037 -4.87 10.98 -32.44
C GLY A 1037 -5.91 11.24 -33.52
N PRO A 1038 -5.47 11.60 -34.74
CA PRO A 1038 -6.35 11.81 -35.89
C PRO A 1038 -7.07 10.51 -36.33
N GLU A 1039 -8.35 10.62 -36.68
CA GLU A 1039 -9.20 9.50 -37.15
C GLU A 1039 -9.26 9.42 -38.70
#